data_AF-A0A355H4I8-F1
#
_entry.id   AF-A0A355H4I8-F1
#
_cell.length_a   1.000
_cell.length_b   1.000
_cell.length_c   1.000
_cell.angle_alpha   90.00
_cell.angle_beta   90.00
_cell.angle_gamma   90.00
#
_symmetry.space_group_name_H-M   'P 1'
#
loop_
_entity.id
_entity.type
_entity.pdbx_description
1 polymer ?
#
loop_
_entity_poly.entity_id
_entity_poly.type
_entity_poly.pdbx_seq_one_letter_code
_entity_poly.pdbx_strand_id
1 'polypeptide(L)'
;MNTSVYQWGRFLLWAAADEEQAAAAWPADVQTTHKKVLRSSLFFNKISSDYLLVMDAATDVSCDLRALRRLVAVARDTGAGMIYSDYFDNRDGHFTGHPLNDYQPGSLSDTFNFGPFFMLSTAAIQFALQKYGTLPFDPDEAFYDLRLKISIDYHLIHIPEFLYTVSAKKRKNAKTAGGKTDALFAYVARENVVRQKKMEMIATRHLKRIGAHLSAPTGLADKNPEDLLWKASIVIPVLNRKKTIADALTSALGQKTDFPFNILVLDNHSTDGTTEILKQYAVKYPHIHHLIPRRHDLGIGGCWNEAIDSPFCGRYAVQLDSDDLYASPQTLQKTVNALRKGPYAMVVGSYTLVNERLKAIPPGLIDHREWTNRNGYNNLLRVGGIGAPRAFDTTILRRIGFPNVSYGEDYAVALRLSREYRIGRIYESLYLCRRWTDNTDAGLSVEKQNRNDDYKDKLRTIEIKARQQINEKEKSIQNINDKNQKVYRHSRAGGNPEFLNTGFPVALRLPGMTNEAVAAPFQTADRQTVSSASRAPNRIFAEFPGNGSTTLSVLCRTFFESQKKSWPALASACRELEAVRQKKVSCGTYSVTLQYNPARSISSGAAVDPESIKKRPCFLCADHRPARQSGILYRNHYWILCNPAPIFPHHFTIASLAHKPQEITSSLDNLLQIASDASPDYTVFYNGPACGASAPDHLHFQLIPLDAIPFLNELEEQPAVKRASSLSRPEKGLDRSIVILRSKDPGILKAHFQRLLKAFQKLSRIGDEPLLNVFCVQRNDAWIITVFLRRKHRPDAYFAEGENRIFISPGAIDMAGVVITPQIKDYERLDGDALRKIYREVSLDEETMDNLWRCFHDQ
;
A
#
# COMPACT_ATOMS: atom_id res chain seq x y z
N MET A 1 9.87 -14.65 -53.59
CA MET A 1 8.66 -15.35 -53.11
C MET A 1 7.61 -14.31 -52.79
N ASN A 2 6.40 -14.39 -53.34
CA ASN A 2 5.34 -13.40 -53.09
C ASN A 2 5.00 -13.35 -51.59
N THR A 3 5.46 -12.29 -50.91
CA THR A 3 5.10 -11.95 -49.54
C THR A 3 3.60 -11.67 -49.50
N SER A 4 2.81 -12.66 -49.07
CA SER A 4 1.36 -12.51 -48.97
C SER A 4 1.04 -11.51 -47.85
N VAL A 5 0.37 -10.42 -48.21
CA VAL A 5 -0.19 -9.45 -47.24
C VAL A 5 -1.59 -9.90 -46.83
N TYR A 6 -1.84 -9.94 -45.53
CA TYR A 6 -3.13 -10.35 -44.97
C TYR A 6 -3.86 -9.17 -44.34
N GLN A 7 -5.16 -9.08 -44.57
CA GLN A 7 -6.00 -8.07 -43.91
C GLN A 7 -6.74 -8.70 -42.73
N TRP A 8 -6.49 -8.18 -41.53
CA TRP A 8 -7.12 -8.59 -40.27
C TRP A 8 -7.84 -7.40 -39.65
N GLY A 9 -9.13 -7.25 -39.99
CA GLY A 9 -9.91 -6.08 -39.60
C GLY A 9 -9.31 -4.79 -40.17
N ARG A 10 -8.95 -3.86 -39.28
CA ARG A 10 -8.27 -2.61 -39.63
C ARG A 10 -6.77 -2.78 -39.90
N PHE A 11 -6.19 -3.93 -39.57
CA PHE A 11 -4.75 -4.16 -39.68
C PHE A 11 -4.38 -4.86 -40.98
N LEU A 12 -3.21 -4.50 -41.51
CA LEU A 12 -2.47 -5.27 -42.51
C LEU A 12 -1.33 -6.01 -41.80
N LEU A 13 -1.09 -7.26 -42.22
CA LEU A 13 -0.12 -8.18 -41.62
C LEU A 13 0.86 -8.70 -42.67
N TRP A 14 2.16 -8.66 -42.34
CA TRP A 14 3.25 -9.27 -43.12
C TRP A 14 4.00 -10.29 -42.27
N ALA A 15 4.20 -11.47 -42.83
CA ALA A 15 5.05 -12.50 -42.25
C ALA A 15 6.52 -12.24 -42.60
N ALA A 16 7.39 -12.23 -41.58
CA ALA A 16 8.84 -12.12 -41.76
C ALA A 16 9.54 -13.11 -40.83
N ALA A 17 10.44 -13.94 -41.37
CA ALA A 17 11.26 -14.83 -40.56
C ALA A 17 12.41 -14.08 -39.86
N ASP A 18 12.99 -13.09 -40.52
CA ASP A 18 14.18 -12.38 -40.05
C ASP A 18 14.21 -10.93 -40.55
N GLU A 19 15.30 -10.23 -40.22
CA GLU A 19 15.57 -8.85 -40.62
C GLU A 19 15.63 -8.66 -42.15
N GLU A 20 16.16 -9.63 -42.89
CA GLU A 20 16.30 -9.55 -44.35
C GLU A 20 14.97 -9.78 -45.06
N GLN A 21 14.14 -10.68 -44.54
CA GLN A 21 12.79 -10.91 -45.04
C GLN A 21 11.84 -9.78 -44.66
N ALA A 22 11.95 -9.23 -43.45
CA ALA A 22 11.20 -8.04 -43.05
C ALA A 22 11.52 -6.87 -44.00
N ALA A 23 12.81 -6.69 -44.31
CA ALA A 23 13.30 -5.72 -45.29
C ALA A 23 12.80 -5.99 -46.71
N ALA A 24 12.82 -7.23 -47.18
CA ALA A 24 12.35 -7.57 -48.52
C ALA A 24 10.82 -7.51 -48.66
N ALA A 25 10.09 -7.67 -47.55
CA ALA A 25 8.63 -7.54 -47.48
C ALA A 25 8.16 -6.08 -47.39
N TRP A 26 9.08 -5.14 -47.11
CA TRP A 26 8.82 -3.74 -46.82
C TRP A 26 9.47 -2.83 -47.89
N PRO A 27 8.80 -1.79 -48.42
CA PRO A 27 7.41 -1.40 -48.26
C PRO A 27 6.54 -2.13 -49.29
N ALA A 28 5.57 -2.95 -48.85
CA ALA A 28 4.63 -3.52 -49.80
C ALA A 28 3.71 -2.41 -50.32
N ASP A 29 3.77 -2.14 -51.62
CA ASP A 29 2.83 -1.28 -52.31
C ASP A 29 1.40 -1.73 -51.96
N VAL A 30 0.66 -0.87 -51.26
CA VAL A 30 -0.64 -1.18 -50.63
C VAL A 30 -1.75 -1.40 -51.68
N GLN A 31 -1.40 -1.42 -52.97
CA GLN A 31 -2.26 -1.75 -54.10
C GLN A 31 -2.38 -3.25 -54.39
N THR A 32 -1.75 -4.11 -53.59
CA THR A 32 -1.81 -5.57 -53.74
C THR A 32 -3.11 -6.18 -53.19
N THR A 33 -3.64 -7.20 -53.86
CA THR A 33 -4.84 -7.94 -53.43
C THR A 33 -4.60 -8.62 -52.08
N HIS A 34 -5.24 -8.12 -51.00
CA HIS A 34 -5.06 -8.66 -49.66
C HIS A 34 -5.91 -9.91 -49.41
N LYS A 35 -5.33 -10.93 -48.75
CA LYS A 35 -6.07 -12.10 -48.27
C LYS A 35 -6.73 -11.76 -46.94
N LYS A 36 -8.06 -11.83 -46.86
CA LYS A 36 -8.79 -11.56 -45.61
C LYS A 36 -8.60 -12.68 -44.59
N VAL A 37 -8.28 -12.31 -43.36
CA VAL A 37 -8.23 -13.21 -42.21
C VAL A 37 -9.62 -13.30 -41.60
N LEU A 38 -10.35 -14.37 -41.95
CA LEU A 38 -11.71 -14.61 -41.44
C LEU A 38 -11.75 -15.40 -40.13
N ARG A 39 -10.72 -16.22 -39.87
CA ARG A 39 -10.62 -17.08 -38.68
C ARG A 39 -9.27 -16.85 -38.01
N SER A 40 -9.18 -15.83 -37.16
CA SER A 40 -7.95 -15.36 -36.49
C SER A 40 -7.14 -16.51 -35.88
N SER A 41 -7.76 -17.34 -35.04
CA SER A 41 -7.08 -18.45 -34.36
C SER A 41 -6.47 -19.48 -35.33
N LEU A 42 -7.20 -19.82 -36.41
CA LEU A 42 -6.70 -20.79 -37.40
C LEU A 42 -5.58 -20.20 -38.23
N PHE A 43 -5.67 -18.91 -38.56
CA PHE A 43 -4.63 -18.19 -39.28
C PHE A 43 -3.34 -18.14 -38.49
N PHE A 44 -3.38 -17.67 -37.24
CA PHE A 44 -2.18 -17.56 -36.41
C PHE A 44 -1.53 -18.90 -36.05
N ASN A 45 -2.31 -19.99 -35.91
CA ASN A 45 -1.77 -21.34 -35.71
C ASN A 45 -1.05 -21.90 -36.95
N LYS A 46 -1.26 -21.33 -38.14
CA LYS A 46 -0.67 -21.81 -39.40
C LYS A 46 0.48 -20.95 -39.91
N ILE A 47 0.72 -19.78 -39.31
CA ILE A 47 1.84 -18.93 -39.68
C ILE A 47 3.13 -19.57 -39.17
N SER A 48 4.12 -19.69 -40.06
CA SER A 48 5.41 -20.31 -39.78
C SER A 48 6.56 -19.32 -39.67
N SER A 49 6.32 -18.01 -39.88
CA SER A 49 7.35 -16.98 -39.73
C SER A 49 7.52 -16.59 -38.26
N ASP A 50 8.71 -16.14 -37.89
CA ASP A 50 9.02 -15.78 -36.49
C ASP A 50 8.24 -14.54 -36.04
N TYR A 51 8.07 -13.57 -36.93
CA TYR A 51 7.41 -12.29 -36.64
C TYR A 51 6.28 -11.97 -37.61
N LEU A 52 5.34 -11.17 -37.12
CA LEU A 52 4.30 -10.48 -37.88
C LEU A 52 4.44 -8.98 -37.71
N LEU A 53 4.68 -8.28 -38.82
CA LEU A 53 4.60 -6.82 -38.85
C LEU A 53 3.12 -6.44 -38.98
N VAL A 54 2.67 -5.47 -38.19
CA VAL A 54 1.27 -5.06 -38.11
C VAL A 54 1.16 -3.57 -38.34
N MET A 55 0.34 -3.16 -39.29
CA MET A 55 0.12 -1.75 -39.65
C MET A 55 -1.37 -1.42 -39.70
N ASP A 56 -1.77 -0.25 -39.22
CA ASP A 56 -3.13 0.27 -39.45
C ASP A 56 -3.32 0.60 -40.94
N ALA A 57 -4.33 -0.01 -41.57
CA ALA A 57 -4.62 0.16 -42.98
C ALA A 57 -5.05 1.60 -43.36
N ALA A 58 -5.51 2.39 -42.38
CA ALA A 58 -5.91 3.78 -42.58
C ALA A 58 -4.73 4.76 -42.69
N THR A 59 -3.53 4.33 -42.30
CA THR A 59 -2.30 5.14 -42.36
C THR A 59 -1.37 4.64 -43.45
N ASP A 60 -0.58 5.56 -44.02
CA ASP A 60 0.65 5.22 -44.71
C ASP A 60 1.80 5.29 -43.71
N VAL A 61 2.65 4.27 -43.68
CA VAL A 61 3.80 4.19 -42.76
C VAL A 61 5.08 4.16 -43.58
N SER A 62 5.97 5.11 -43.31
CA SER A 62 7.33 5.13 -43.81
C SER A 62 8.27 4.74 -42.67
N CYS A 63 8.89 3.57 -42.80
CA CYS A 63 9.89 3.04 -41.88
C CYS A 63 11.12 2.68 -42.70
N ASP A 64 12.29 3.19 -42.34
CA ASP A 64 13.51 2.85 -43.06
C ASP A 64 14.05 1.47 -42.66
N LEU A 65 14.98 0.95 -43.46
CA LEU A 65 15.55 -0.38 -43.26
C LEU A 65 16.27 -0.54 -41.91
N ARG A 66 16.93 0.52 -41.41
CA ARG A 66 17.67 0.47 -40.14
C ARG A 66 16.72 0.46 -38.97
N ALA A 67 15.66 1.28 -39.03
CA ALA A 67 14.59 1.29 -38.04
C ALA A 67 13.85 -0.04 -37.99
N LEU A 68 13.56 -0.67 -39.14
CA LEU A 68 12.95 -1.99 -39.17
C LEU A 68 13.87 -3.07 -38.57
N ARG A 69 15.16 -3.06 -38.92
CA ARG A 69 16.15 -3.94 -38.28
C ARG A 69 16.25 -3.72 -36.79
N ARG A 70 16.15 -2.46 -36.33
CA ARG A 70 16.13 -2.12 -34.90
C ARG A 70 14.95 -2.76 -34.17
N LEU A 71 13.73 -2.69 -34.74
CA LEU A 71 12.54 -3.34 -34.18
C LEU A 71 12.72 -4.86 -34.08
N VAL A 72 13.19 -5.52 -35.15
CA VAL A 72 13.39 -6.98 -35.20
C VAL A 72 14.50 -7.41 -34.23
N ALA A 73 15.63 -6.69 -34.19
CA ALA A 73 16.75 -7.01 -33.32
C ALA A 73 16.33 -6.94 -31.84
N VAL A 74 15.59 -5.91 -31.43
CA VAL A 74 15.05 -5.84 -30.06
C VAL A 74 14.09 -6.98 -29.79
N ALA A 75 13.17 -7.29 -30.72
CA ALA A 75 12.23 -8.41 -30.57
C ALA A 75 12.96 -9.75 -30.31
N ARG A 76 14.01 -10.02 -31.10
CA ARG A 76 14.85 -11.21 -31.00
C ARG A 76 15.64 -11.24 -29.69
N ASP A 77 16.37 -10.18 -29.40
CA ASP A 77 17.35 -10.15 -28.31
C ASP A 77 16.67 -10.16 -26.94
N THR A 78 15.43 -9.67 -26.84
CA THR A 78 14.66 -9.68 -25.59
C THR A 78 13.65 -10.82 -25.50
N GLY A 79 13.36 -11.51 -26.61
CA GLY A 79 12.27 -12.50 -26.71
C GLY A 79 10.88 -11.89 -26.45
N ALA A 80 10.65 -10.64 -26.86
CA ALA A 80 9.39 -9.95 -26.58
C ALA A 80 8.23 -10.55 -27.36
N GLY A 81 7.04 -10.56 -26.74
CA GLY A 81 5.82 -11.00 -27.40
C GLY A 81 5.30 -9.97 -28.41
N MET A 82 5.64 -8.69 -28.20
CA MET A 82 5.27 -7.58 -29.06
C MET A 82 6.24 -6.41 -28.87
N ILE A 83 6.55 -5.70 -29.95
CA ILE A 83 7.38 -4.49 -29.97
C ILE A 83 6.60 -3.36 -30.62
N TYR A 84 6.72 -2.15 -30.06
CA TYR A 84 6.21 -0.91 -30.64
C TYR A 84 7.15 0.26 -30.30
N SER A 85 7.01 1.39 -30.99
CA SER A 85 7.93 2.54 -30.83
C SER A 85 7.22 3.88 -31.00
N ASP A 86 7.90 4.94 -30.55
CA ASP A 86 7.52 6.32 -30.89
C ASP A 86 7.52 6.53 -32.42
N TYR A 87 6.75 7.53 -32.87
CA TYR A 87 6.64 7.83 -34.29
C TYR A 87 6.39 9.31 -34.58
N PHE A 88 6.65 9.74 -35.81
CA PHE A 88 6.28 11.08 -36.28
C PHE A 88 4.96 11.03 -37.06
N ASP A 89 4.05 11.98 -36.83
CA ASP A 89 2.92 12.27 -37.72
C ASP A 89 3.34 13.39 -38.69
N ASN A 90 3.23 13.13 -39.99
CA ASN A 90 3.49 14.10 -41.04
C ASN A 90 2.18 14.58 -41.64
N ARG A 91 1.83 15.83 -41.37
CA ARG A 91 0.69 16.52 -41.97
C ARG A 91 1.20 17.65 -42.85
N ASP A 92 1.02 17.50 -44.16
CA ASP A 92 1.37 18.49 -45.17
C ASP A 92 2.83 19.01 -45.06
N GLY A 93 3.77 18.12 -44.68
CA GLY A 93 5.20 18.45 -44.54
C GLY A 93 5.61 18.88 -43.13
N HIS A 94 4.66 18.98 -42.19
CA HIS A 94 4.95 19.28 -40.79
C HIS A 94 5.01 17.99 -39.97
N PHE A 95 6.17 17.74 -39.33
CA PHE A 95 6.42 16.56 -38.52
C PHE A 95 6.16 16.86 -37.04
N THR A 96 5.22 16.12 -36.44
CA THR A 96 4.93 16.18 -35.01
C THR A 96 5.32 14.86 -34.36
N GLY A 97 6.12 14.90 -33.29
CA GLY A 97 6.49 13.70 -32.54
C GLY A 97 5.31 13.17 -31.73
N HIS A 98 5.09 11.86 -31.78
CA HIS A 98 4.15 11.12 -30.96
C HIS A 98 4.89 10.10 -30.10
N PRO A 99 5.37 10.51 -28.91
CA PRO A 99 5.85 9.54 -27.93
C PRO A 99 4.71 8.62 -27.50
N LEU A 100 5.03 7.40 -27.06
CA LEU A 100 4.10 6.41 -26.54
C LEU A 100 4.45 6.04 -25.09
N ASN A 101 3.52 5.38 -24.40
CA ASN A 101 3.70 4.93 -23.02
C ASN A 101 4.23 3.49 -22.99
N ASP A 102 5.02 3.19 -21.96
CA ASP A 102 5.43 1.83 -21.65
C ASP A 102 4.23 0.97 -21.22
N TYR A 103 4.27 -0.31 -21.61
CA TYR A 103 3.22 -1.25 -21.24
C TYR A 103 3.43 -1.77 -19.81
N GLN A 104 2.36 -1.77 -19.01
CA GLN A 104 2.37 -2.30 -17.65
C GLN A 104 1.10 -3.13 -17.38
N PRO A 105 1.02 -3.91 -16.28
CA PRO A 105 -0.16 -4.73 -16.00
C PRO A 105 -1.50 -3.96 -16.01
N GLY A 106 -1.45 -2.68 -15.63
CA GLY A 106 -2.60 -1.78 -15.64
C GLY A 106 -2.95 -1.17 -17.01
N SER A 107 -2.16 -1.41 -18.07
CA SER A 107 -2.44 -1.03 -19.47
C SER A 107 -3.54 -1.89 -20.11
N LEU A 108 -4.60 -2.09 -19.34
CA LEU A 108 -5.71 -2.96 -19.61
C LEU A 108 -6.77 -2.31 -20.49
N SER A 109 -6.81 -0.98 -20.61
CA SER A 109 -7.78 -0.28 -21.47
C SER A 109 -7.75 -0.81 -22.90
N ASP A 110 -8.92 -1.08 -23.50
CA ASP A 110 -9.04 -1.42 -24.92
C ASP A 110 -8.62 -0.28 -25.86
N THR A 111 -8.31 0.90 -25.31
CA THR A 111 -7.81 2.09 -26.03
C THR A 111 -6.32 2.36 -25.84
N PHE A 112 -5.55 1.46 -25.22
CA PHE A 112 -4.09 1.65 -25.10
C PHE A 112 -3.45 1.81 -26.48
N ASN A 113 -2.62 2.84 -26.64
CA ASN A 113 -2.05 3.23 -27.94
C ASN A 113 -0.68 2.57 -28.15
N PHE A 114 -0.60 1.63 -29.08
CA PHE A 114 0.66 1.01 -29.53
C PHE A 114 1.26 1.69 -30.77
N GLY A 115 0.70 2.83 -31.19
CA GLY A 115 0.98 3.42 -32.48
C GLY A 115 0.34 2.66 -33.64
N PRO A 116 0.40 3.23 -34.86
CA PRO A 116 -0.14 2.60 -36.06
C PRO A 116 0.74 1.50 -36.66
N PHE A 117 1.96 1.29 -36.16
CA PHE A 117 2.86 0.24 -36.62
C PHE A 117 3.57 -0.46 -35.45
N PHE A 118 3.49 -1.79 -35.40
CA PHE A 118 4.08 -2.61 -34.34
C PHE A 118 4.38 -4.03 -34.85
N MET A 119 5.12 -4.81 -34.07
CA MET A 119 5.47 -6.20 -34.39
C MET A 119 4.97 -7.17 -33.34
N LEU A 120 4.55 -8.37 -33.76
CA LEU A 120 4.15 -9.48 -32.89
C LEU A 120 5.04 -10.69 -33.10
N SER A 121 5.39 -11.39 -32.02
CA SER A 121 6.06 -12.69 -32.08
C SER A 121 5.03 -13.79 -32.37
N THR A 122 5.25 -14.56 -33.43
CA THR A 122 4.39 -15.70 -33.77
C THR A 122 4.44 -16.78 -32.69
N ALA A 123 5.62 -17.03 -32.11
CA ALA A 123 5.78 -17.98 -31.01
C ALA A 123 4.94 -17.58 -29.80
N ALA A 124 4.96 -16.30 -29.41
CA ALA A 124 4.15 -15.78 -28.31
C ALA A 124 2.64 -15.88 -28.61
N ILE A 125 2.22 -15.59 -29.84
CA ILE A 125 0.83 -15.76 -30.28
C ILE A 125 0.41 -17.23 -30.13
N GLN A 126 1.17 -18.17 -30.70
CA GLN A 126 0.84 -19.59 -30.68
C GLN A 126 0.80 -20.14 -29.26
N PHE A 127 1.77 -19.77 -28.42
CA PHE A 127 1.78 -20.12 -27.00
C PHE A 127 0.53 -19.60 -26.28
N ALA A 128 0.16 -18.34 -26.51
CA ALA A 128 -1.04 -17.73 -25.95
C ALA A 128 -2.32 -18.46 -26.38
N LEU A 129 -2.43 -18.86 -27.65
CA LEU A 129 -3.58 -19.62 -28.17
C LEU A 129 -3.65 -21.03 -27.61
N GLN A 130 -2.50 -21.70 -27.47
CA GLN A 130 -2.41 -23.04 -26.91
C GLN A 130 -2.79 -23.05 -25.42
N LYS A 131 -2.26 -22.10 -24.64
CA LYS A 131 -2.45 -22.03 -23.18
C LYS A 131 -3.80 -21.45 -22.77
N TYR A 132 -4.29 -20.42 -23.47
CA TYR A 132 -5.48 -19.67 -23.06
C TYR A 132 -6.67 -19.78 -24.02
N GLY A 133 -6.55 -20.60 -25.07
CA GLY A 133 -7.61 -20.90 -26.02
C GLY A 133 -7.75 -19.88 -27.16
N THR A 134 -8.77 -20.12 -27.98
CA THR A 134 -9.04 -19.38 -29.22
C THR A 134 -9.44 -17.91 -29.00
N LEU A 135 -9.31 -17.11 -30.06
CA LEU A 135 -9.72 -15.71 -30.11
C LEU A 135 -11.16 -15.55 -30.59
N PRO A 136 -11.82 -14.43 -30.22
CA PRO A 136 -13.06 -13.95 -30.86
C PRO A 136 -12.98 -13.87 -32.39
N PHE A 137 -14.14 -13.88 -33.05
CA PHE A 137 -14.24 -13.73 -34.50
C PHE A 137 -14.01 -12.29 -34.97
N ASP A 138 -14.49 -11.30 -34.21
CA ASP A 138 -14.28 -9.90 -34.54
C ASP A 138 -12.80 -9.52 -34.35
N PRO A 139 -12.15 -8.92 -35.36
CA PRO A 139 -10.71 -8.61 -35.29
C PRO A 139 -10.28 -7.66 -34.17
N ASP A 140 -11.10 -6.66 -33.80
CA ASP A 140 -10.75 -5.73 -32.73
C ASP A 140 -10.83 -6.43 -31.37
N GLU A 141 -11.89 -7.21 -31.16
CA GLU A 141 -12.03 -8.07 -29.98
C GLU A 141 -10.91 -9.11 -29.90
N ALA A 142 -10.54 -9.69 -31.04
CA ALA A 142 -9.47 -10.68 -31.15
C ALA A 142 -8.10 -10.08 -30.83
N PHE A 143 -7.79 -8.88 -31.33
CA PHE A 143 -6.56 -8.18 -31.00
C PHE A 143 -6.48 -7.84 -29.51
N TYR A 144 -7.59 -7.35 -28.95
CA TYR A 144 -7.65 -7.03 -27.52
C TYR A 144 -7.45 -8.26 -26.62
N ASP A 145 -8.12 -9.39 -26.89
CA ASP A 145 -7.90 -10.63 -26.13
C ASP A 145 -6.48 -11.20 -26.37
N LEU A 146 -5.96 -11.11 -27.59
CA LEU A 146 -4.63 -11.62 -27.93
C LEU A 146 -3.52 -10.88 -27.19
N ARG A 147 -3.51 -9.53 -27.23
CA ARG A 147 -2.47 -8.74 -26.53
C ARG A 147 -2.48 -9.01 -25.03
N LEU A 148 -3.67 -9.16 -24.43
CA LEU A 148 -3.84 -9.46 -23.02
C LEU A 148 -3.40 -10.88 -22.65
N LYS A 149 -3.51 -11.85 -23.56
CA LYS A 149 -2.98 -13.20 -23.35
C LYS A 149 -1.46 -13.23 -23.43
N ILE A 150 -0.89 -12.57 -24.45
CA ILE A 150 0.57 -12.47 -24.64
C ILE A 150 1.21 -11.80 -23.42
N SER A 151 0.63 -10.71 -22.92
CA SER A 151 1.18 -9.95 -21.80
C SER A 151 1.22 -10.69 -20.46
N ILE A 152 0.66 -11.91 -20.37
CA ILE A 152 0.73 -12.72 -19.15
C ILE A 152 2.10 -13.41 -19.04
N ASP A 153 2.64 -13.87 -20.18
CA ASP A 153 3.84 -14.71 -20.22
C ASP A 153 5.01 -14.06 -20.96
N TYR A 154 4.75 -13.00 -21.73
CA TYR A 154 5.76 -12.29 -22.52
C TYR A 154 5.70 -10.78 -22.25
N HIS A 155 6.84 -10.12 -22.39
CA HIS A 155 6.91 -8.67 -22.35
C HIS A 155 6.37 -8.04 -23.64
N LEU A 156 5.61 -6.95 -23.49
CA LEU A 156 5.28 -5.99 -24.55
C LEU A 156 6.26 -4.84 -24.35
N ILE A 157 7.21 -4.65 -25.27
CA ILE A 157 8.29 -3.68 -25.11
C ILE A 157 8.04 -2.46 -26.00
N HIS A 158 8.12 -1.30 -25.37
CA HIS A 158 8.18 -0.01 -26.00
C HIS A 158 9.64 0.36 -26.27
N ILE A 159 9.95 0.81 -27.49
CA ILE A 159 11.22 1.44 -27.83
C ILE A 159 11.00 2.96 -27.88
N PRO A 160 11.57 3.75 -26.95
CA PRO A 160 11.40 5.21 -26.91
C PRO A 160 12.29 5.91 -27.95
N GLU A 161 12.19 5.46 -29.20
CA GLU A 161 12.91 5.95 -30.37
C GLU A 161 11.87 6.20 -31.48
N PHE A 162 11.98 7.34 -32.19
CA PHE A 162 11.08 7.67 -33.29
C PHE A 162 11.45 6.88 -34.56
N LEU A 163 10.98 5.65 -34.68
CA LEU A 163 11.45 4.70 -35.70
C LEU A 163 10.69 4.76 -37.02
N TYR A 164 9.52 5.40 -37.08
CA TYR A 164 8.77 5.55 -38.32
C TYR A 164 7.98 6.85 -38.39
N THR A 165 7.58 7.22 -39.60
CA THR A 165 6.69 8.35 -39.89
C THR A 165 5.36 7.83 -40.42
N VAL A 166 4.26 8.42 -39.98
CA VAL A 166 2.93 8.18 -40.55
C VAL A 166 2.43 9.39 -41.30
N SER A 167 1.64 9.13 -42.34
CA SER A 167 0.84 10.14 -43.02
C SER A 167 -0.57 9.63 -43.24
N ALA A 168 -1.55 10.53 -43.21
CA ALA A 168 -2.95 10.17 -43.44
C ALA A 168 -3.19 9.87 -44.93
N LYS A 169 -3.79 8.72 -45.25
CA LYS A 169 -4.26 8.42 -46.61
C LYS A 169 -5.33 9.44 -47.02
N LYS A 170 -5.15 10.12 -48.15
CA LYS A 170 -6.19 11.00 -48.74
C LYS A 170 -7.44 10.18 -49.06
N ARG A 171 -8.42 10.14 -48.15
CA ARG A 171 -9.75 9.56 -48.44
C ARG A 171 -10.54 10.51 -49.32
N LYS A 172 -11.05 10.03 -50.46
CA LYS A 172 -12.17 10.66 -51.17
C LYS A 172 -13.41 10.55 -50.29
N ASN A 173 -13.93 11.70 -49.85
CA ASN A 173 -15.23 11.92 -49.19
C ASN A 173 -15.60 10.91 -48.08
N ALA A 174 -15.03 11.10 -46.89
CA ALA A 174 -15.72 10.72 -45.65
C ALA A 174 -16.25 12.00 -45.00
N LYS A 175 -17.58 12.07 -44.82
CA LYS A 175 -18.26 13.14 -44.07
C LYS A 175 -17.52 13.39 -42.76
N THR A 176 -17.21 14.65 -42.48
CA THR A 176 -16.66 15.15 -41.22
C THR A 176 -17.45 14.56 -40.04
N ALA A 177 -16.91 13.51 -39.44
CA ALA A 177 -17.39 12.93 -38.21
C ALA A 177 -16.55 13.51 -37.06
N GLY A 178 -17.17 14.43 -36.32
CA GLY A 178 -16.94 14.66 -34.90
C GLY A 178 -15.60 15.25 -34.44
N GLY A 179 -15.67 16.34 -33.66
CA GLY A 179 -14.48 16.93 -33.03
C GLY A 179 -13.81 15.99 -32.02
N LYS A 180 -12.60 16.34 -31.56
CA LYS A 180 -11.82 15.59 -30.54
C LYS A 180 -12.64 15.19 -29.29
N THR A 181 -13.72 15.92 -28.98
CA THR A 181 -14.69 15.63 -27.92
C THR A 181 -15.47 14.32 -28.13
N ASP A 182 -15.74 13.92 -29.37
CA ASP A 182 -16.47 12.69 -29.71
C ASP A 182 -15.62 11.43 -29.49
N ALA A 183 -14.29 11.53 -29.56
CA ALA A 183 -13.38 10.41 -29.30
C ALA A 183 -13.27 10.07 -27.80
N LEU A 184 -13.25 11.09 -26.92
CA LEU A 184 -13.11 10.91 -25.47
C LEU A 184 -14.31 10.17 -24.85
N PHE A 185 -15.50 10.27 -25.45
CA PHE A 185 -16.73 9.65 -24.97
C PHE A 185 -17.38 8.69 -25.98
N ALA A 186 -16.63 8.25 -26.99
CA ALA A 186 -17.11 7.33 -28.01
C ALA A 186 -17.72 6.04 -27.39
N TYR A 187 -17.21 5.62 -26.23
CA TYR A 187 -17.71 4.45 -25.50
C TYR A 187 -19.14 4.61 -24.92
N VAL A 188 -19.65 5.84 -24.78
CA VAL A 188 -20.96 6.16 -24.19
C VAL A 188 -22.08 6.15 -25.23
N ALA A 189 -21.76 6.15 -26.53
CA ALA A 189 -22.75 6.09 -27.60
C ALA A 189 -23.59 4.79 -27.51
N ARG A 190 -24.92 4.90 -27.61
CA ARG A 190 -25.85 3.75 -27.53
C ARG A 190 -25.53 2.62 -28.52
N GLU A 191 -24.96 2.97 -29.67
CA GLU A 191 -24.55 2.06 -30.74
C GLU A 191 -23.34 1.18 -30.33
N ASN A 192 -22.59 1.59 -29.30
CA ASN A 192 -21.40 0.89 -28.83
C ASN A 192 -21.65 -0.03 -27.62
N VAL A 193 -22.86 -0.13 -27.09
CA VAL A 193 -23.16 -0.93 -25.88
C VAL A 193 -22.83 -2.40 -26.06
N VAL A 194 -23.11 -2.99 -27.24
CA VAL A 194 -22.78 -4.39 -27.53
C VAL A 194 -21.26 -4.59 -27.55
N ARG A 195 -20.53 -3.71 -28.24
CA ARG A 195 -19.06 -3.73 -28.27
C ARG A 195 -18.48 -3.59 -26.86
N GLN A 196 -18.98 -2.64 -26.06
CA GLN A 196 -18.54 -2.42 -24.69
C GLN A 196 -18.71 -3.65 -23.81
N LYS A 197 -19.85 -4.34 -23.89
CA LYS A 197 -20.08 -5.60 -23.16
C LYS A 197 -19.08 -6.70 -23.55
N LYS A 198 -18.73 -6.78 -24.83
CA LYS A 198 -17.75 -7.78 -25.31
C LYS A 198 -16.33 -7.45 -24.85
N MET A 199 -15.93 -6.19 -24.90
CA MET A 199 -14.63 -5.73 -24.36
C MET A 199 -14.56 -5.93 -22.83
N GLU A 200 -15.63 -5.62 -22.10
CA GLU A 200 -15.75 -5.91 -20.66
C GLU A 200 -15.59 -7.40 -20.38
N MET A 201 -16.22 -8.27 -21.17
CA MET A 201 -16.10 -9.72 -21.01
C MET A 201 -14.65 -10.21 -21.22
N ILE A 202 -13.94 -9.67 -22.21
CA ILE A 202 -12.52 -9.99 -22.46
C ILE A 202 -11.65 -9.53 -21.29
N ALA A 203 -11.80 -8.28 -20.85
CA ALA A 203 -11.12 -7.73 -19.68
C ALA A 203 -11.35 -8.59 -18.43
N THR A 204 -12.61 -8.95 -18.17
CA THR A 204 -13.01 -9.76 -17.01
C THR A 204 -12.36 -11.14 -17.06
N ARG A 205 -12.28 -11.78 -18.24
CA ARG A 205 -11.56 -13.05 -18.41
C ARG A 205 -10.07 -12.89 -18.14
N HIS A 206 -9.46 -11.82 -18.64
CA HIS A 206 -8.05 -11.53 -18.37
C HIS A 206 -7.80 -11.36 -16.86
N LEU A 207 -8.61 -10.54 -16.16
CA LEU A 207 -8.53 -10.39 -14.71
C LEU A 207 -8.65 -11.72 -13.97
N LYS A 208 -9.50 -12.65 -14.44
CA LYS A 208 -9.58 -14.01 -13.88
C LYS A 208 -8.31 -14.81 -14.12
N ARG A 209 -7.74 -14.77 -15.33
CA ARG A 209 -6.48 -15.47 -15.69
C ARG A 209 -5.33 -15.02 -14.80
N ILE A 210 -5.19 -13.72 -14.56
CA ILE A 210 -4.12 -13.16 -13.73
C ILE A 210 -4.45 -13.14 -12.24
N GLY A 211 -5.59 -13.68 -11.80
CA GLY A 211 -5.97 -13.72 -10.39
C GLY A 211 -6.37 -12.38 -9.78
N ALA A 212 -6.69 -11.36 -10.57
CA ALA A 212 -7.08 -10.02 -10.11
C ALA A 212 -8.60 -9.76 -10.16
N HIS A 213 -9.41 -10.73 -10.57
CA HIS A 213 -10.87 -10.59 -10.61
C HIS A 213 -11.48 -10.58 -9.21
N LEU A 214 -12.28 -9.57 -8.87
CA LEU A 214 -13.00 -9.53 -7.60
C LEU A 214 -14.38 -10.18 -7.68
N SER A 215 -14.77 -10.81 -6.58
CA SER A 215 -16.18 -11.11 -6.28
C SER A 215 -16.90 -9.82 -5.84
N ALA A 216 -18.22 -9.89 -5.68
CA ALA A 216 -19.00 -8.70 -5.31
C ALA A 216 -18.54 -8.13 -3.96
N PRO A 217 -18.31 -6.80 -3.85
CA PRO A 217 -17.88 -6.18 -2.60
C PRO A 217 -18.90 -6.39 -1.46
N THR A 218 -18.39 -6.68 -0.26
CA THR A 218 -19.17 -7.02 0.94
C THR A 218 -19.11 -5.97 2.04
N GLY A 219 -18.23 -4.97 1.93
CA GLY A 219 -18.11 -3.89 2.90
C GLY A 219 -19.39 -3.06 3.02
N LEU A 220 -19.72 -2.70 4.25
CA LEU A 220 -20.87 -1.88 4.60
C LEU A 220 -20.38 -0.55 5.18
N ALA A 221 -20.95 0.56 4.71
CA ALA A 221 -20.72 1.86 5.32
C ALA A 221 -21.45 1.98 6.66
N ASP A 222 -20.81 2.62 7.65
CA ASP A 222 -21.39 2.80 8.97
C ASP A 222 -22.61 3.74 8.91
N LYS A 223 -23.70 3.31 9.53
CA LYS A 223 -24.98 4.03 9.58
C LYS A 223 -25.25 4.69 10.93
N ASN A 224 -24.32 4.57 11.88
CA ASN A 224 -24.49 5.17 13.19
C ASN A 224 -24.67 6.70 13.05
N PRO A 225 -25.65 7.27 13.77
CA PRO A 225 -25.84 8.71 13.81
C PRO A 225 -24.61 9.35 14.46
N GLU A 226 -24.05 10.38 13.80
CA GLU A 226 -23.00 11.22 14.36
C GLU A 226 -23.61 12.60 14.65
N ASP A 227 -23.26 13.17 15.81
CA ASP A 227 -23.60 14.54 16.19
C ASP A 227 -22.70 15.54 15.46
N LEU A 228 -22.76 15.56 14.13
CA LEU A 228 -22.12 16.56 13.29
C LEU A 228 -23.09 17.70 12.99
N LEU A 229 -22.59 18.94 13.11
CA LEU A 229 -23.35 20.15 12.76
C LEU A 229 -23.89 20.10 11.33
N TRP A 230 -23.07 19.63 10.39
CA TRP A 230 -23.42 19.55 8.97
C TRP A 230 -23.64 18.10 8.54
N LYS A 231 -24.80 17.83 7.91
CA LYS A 231 -25.07 16.50 7.35
C LYS A 231 -24.29 16.28 6.06
N ALA A 232 -24.13 17.33 5.26
CA ALA A 232 -23.38 17.29 4.02
C ALA A 232 -22.56 18.56 3.81
N SER A 233 -21.45 18.41 3.08
CA SER A 233 -20.61 19.51 2.62
C SER A 233 -20.46 19.42 1.10
N ILE A 234 -20.81 20.49 0.40
CA ILE A 234 -20.42 20.65 -1.01
C ILE A 234 -18.96 21.09 -1.02
N VAL A 235 -18.09 20.34 -1.70
CA VAL A 235 -16.64 20.60 -1.73
C VAL A 235 -16.25 21.11 -3.11
N ILE A 236 -15.61 22.28 -3.14
CA ILE A 236 -15.22 23.02 -4.34
C ILE A 236 -13.72 23.37 -4.28
N PRO A 237 -12.83 22.50 -4.77
CA PRO A 237 -11.45 22.89 -5.07
C PRO A 237 -11.44 23.94 -6.19
N VAL A 238 -10.69 25.03 -5.99
CA VAL A 238 -10.63 26.12 -6.98
C VAL A 238 -9.22 26.70 -7.09
N LEU A 239 -8.84 26.99 -8.34
CA LEU A 239 -7.64 27.74 -8.69
C LEU A 239 -7.92 28.54 -9.96
N ASN A 240 -7.91 29.87 -9.86
CA ASN A 240 -8.08 30.80 -10.97
C ASN A 240 -9.34 30.52 -11.82
N ARG A 241 -10.51 30.76 -11.23
CA ARG A 241 -11.84 30.53 -11.83
C ARG A 241 -12.76 31.74 -11.69
N LYS A 242 -12.23 32.95 -11.82
CA LYS A 242 -12.99 34.20 -11.67
C LYS A 242 -14.28 34.21 -12.50
N LYS A 243 -14.21 33.67 -13.72
CA LYS A 243 -15.30 33.68 -14.70
C LYS A 243 -16.46 32.73 -14.34
N THR A 244 -16.24 31.69 -13.54
CA THR A 244 -17.22 30.60 -13.35
C THR A 244 -17.57 30.31 -11.91
N ILE A 245 -16.71 30.67 -10.96
CA ILE A 245 -16.91 30.31 -9.55
C ILE A 245 -18.23 30.87 -8.98
N ALA A 246 -18.67 32.06 -9.42
CA ALA A 246 -19.93 32.66 -8.99
C ALA A 246 -21.15 31.82 -9.42
N ASP A 247 -21.12 31.24 -10.61
CA ASP A 247 -22.19 30.36 -11.10
C ASP A 247 -22.24 29.05 -10.30
N ALA A 248 -21.06 28.47 -10.04
CA ALA A 248 -20.94 27.25 -9.23
C ALA A 248 -21.52 27.47 -7.83
N LEU A 249 -21.12 28.55 -7.14
CA LEU A 249 -21.64 28.92 -5.82
C LEU A 249 -23.14 29.18 -5.84
N THR A 250 -23.65 29.86 -6.87
CA THR A 250 -25.09 30.11 -7.01
C THR A 250 -25.86 28.80 -7.13
N SER A 251 -25.35 27.82 -7.89
CA SER A 251 -25.98 26.48 -8.00
C SER A 251 -25.91 25.66 -6.70
N ALA A 252 -24.83 25.81 -5.93
CA ALA A 252 -24.64 25.18 -4.63
C ALA A 252 -25.56 25.77 -3.55
N LEU A 253 -25.66 27.10 -3.49
CA LEU A 253 -26.57 27.83 -2.59
C LEU A 253 -28.04 27.55 -2.90
N GLY A 254 -28.37 27.30 -4.17
CA GLY A 254 -29.73 26.98 -4.60
C GLY A 254 -30.24 25.60 -4.19
N GLN A 255 -29.42 24.75 -3.55
CA GLN A 255 -29.82 23.40 -3.15
C GLN A 255 -30.88 23.43 -2.04
N LYS A 256 -31.87 22.54 -2.14
CA LYS A 256 -32.98 22.38 -1.20
C LYS A 256 -32.93 20.98 -0.58
N THR A 257 -32.78 20.91 0.74
CA THR A 257 -32.57 19.67 1.49
C THR A 257 -33.41 19.58 2.77
N ASP A 258 -33.67 18.35 3.25
CA ASP A 258 -34.27 18.03 4.56
C ASP A 258 -33.23 17.98 5.70
N PHE A 259 -31.98 18.33 5.43
CA PHE A 259 -30.87 18.31 6.36
C PHE A 259 -29.98 19.56 6.21
N PRO A 260 -29.24 19.95 7.26
CA PRO A 260 -28.30 21.07 7.17
C PRO A 260 -27.08 20.70 6.30
N PHE A 261 -26.63 21.64 5.47
CA PHE A 261 -25.41 21.52 4.68
C PHE A 261 -24.64 22.83 4.60
N ASN A 262 -23.35 22.73 4.31
CA ASN A 262 -22.46 23.87 4.05
C ASN A 262 -21.70 23.69 2.74
N ILE A 263 -20.95 24.74 2.36
CA ILE A 263 -20.11 24.76 1.16
C ILE A 263 -18.67 25.03 1.61
N LEU A 264 -17.77 24.11 1.30
CA LEU A 264 -16.33 24.25 1.52
C LEU A 264 -15.66 24.61 0.21
N VAL A 265 -15.10 25.81 0.11
CA VAL A 265 -14.36 26.27 -1.06
C VAL A 265 -12.89 26.31 -0.73
N LEU A 266 -12.11 25.45 -1.39
CA LEU A 266 -10.69 25.25 -1.16
C LEU A 266 -9.93 26.03 -2.23
N ASP A 267 -9.64 27.29 -1.91
CA ASP A 267 -8.96 28.23 -2.80
C ASP A 267 -7.45 28.01 -2.71
N ASN A 268 -6.90 27.38 -3.73
CA ASN A 268 -5.50 27.00 -3.81
C ASN A 268 -4.63 28.17 -4.27
N HIS A 269 -4.76 29.32 -3.60
CA HIS A 269 -4.00 30.55 -3.85
C HIS A 269 -4.28 31.20 -5.22
N SER A 270 -5.56 31.41 -5.55
CA SER A 270 -5.94 32.10 -6.79
C SER A 270 -5.42 33.54 -6.85
N THR A 271 -5.07 33.99 -8.06
CA THR A 271 -4.50 35.32 -8.32
C THR A 271 -5.27 36.13 -9.37
N ASP A 272 -6.34 35.58 -9.93
CA ASP A 272 -7.10 36.17 -11.04
C ASP A 272 -8.30 37.04 -10.60
N GLY A 273 -8.55 37.15 -9.30
CA GLY A 273 -9.75 37.78 -8.73
C GLY A 273 -10.75 36.79 -8.12
N THR A 274 -10.49 35.48 -8.20
CA THR A 274 -11.37 34.44 -7.61
C THR A 274 -11.49 34.62 -6.10
N THR A 275 -10.37 34.83 -5.40
CA THR A 275 -10.30 34.97 -3.94
C THR A 275 -11.19 36.12 -3.43
N GLU A 276 -11.24 37.24 -4.14
CA GLU A 276 -12.07 38.41 -3.80
C GLU A 276 -13.56 38.08 -3.90
N ILE A 277 -13.96 37.36 -4.96
CA ILE A 277 -15.34 36.89 -5.12
C ILE A 277 -15.70 35.95 -3.96
N LEU A 278 -14.83 35.00 -3.62
CA LEU A 278 -15.07 34.05 -2.53
C LEU A 278 -15.24 34.75 -1.17
N LYS A 279 -14.39 35.74 -0.87
CA LYS A 279 -14.52 36.55 0.35
C LYS A 279 -15.88 37.26 0.44
N GLN A 280 -16.35 37.86 -0.66
CA GLN A 280 -17.66 38.51 -0.71
C GLN A 280 -18.81 37.52 -0.43
N TYR A 281 -18.74 36.33 -1.01
CA TYR A 281 -19.74 35.29 -0.78
C TYR A 281 -19.70 34.75 0.67
N ALA A 282 -18.52 34.52 1.24
CA ALA A 282 -18.37 34.04 2.61
C ALA A 282 -18.89 35.04 3.66
N VAL A 283 -18.70 36.35 3.43
CA VAL A 283 -19.28 37.41 4.27
C VAL A 283 -20.80 37.41 4.18
N LYS A 284 -21.35 37.25 2.98
CA LYS A 284 -22.80 37.29 2.74
C LYS A 284 -23.52 36.02 3.19
N TYR A 285 -22.87 34.86 3.15
CA TYR A 285 -23.45 33.55 3.42
C TYR A 285 -22.59 32.77 4.44
N PRO A 286 -22.97 32.77 5.73
CA PRO A 286 -22.15 32.15 6.80
C PRO A 286 -21.90 30.64 6.70
N HIS A 287 -22.64 29.93 5.85
CA HIS A 287 -22.46 28.50 5.57
C HIS A 287 -21.51 28.25 4.39
N ILE A 288 -20.89 29.30 3.83
CA ILE A 288 -19.76 29.19 2.91
C ILE A 288 -18.47 29.37 3.70
N HIS A 289 -17.63 28.34 3.68
CA HIS A 289 -16.29 28.37 4.27
C HIS A 289 -15.27 28.54 3.16
N HIS A 290 -14.73 29.75 3.01
CA HIS A 290 -13.58 30.03 2.13
C HIS A 290 -12.30 29.63 2.87
N LEU A 291 -11.71 28.53 2.44
CA LEU A 291 -10.53 27.93 3.04
C LEU A 291 -9.35 28.09 2.07
N ILE A 292 -8.28 28.74 2.53
CA ILE A 292 -7.01 28.82 1.82
C ILE A 292 -6.04 27.88 2.53
N PRO A 293 -5.62 26.77 1.91
CA PRO A 293 -4.66 25.86 2.53
C PRO A 293 -3.35 26.56 2.88
N ARG A 294 -2.73 26.19 4.00
CA ARG A 294 -1.40 26.72 4.38
C ARG A 294 -0.30 26.27 3.42
N ARG A 295 -0.50 25.12 2.80
CA ARG A 295 0.43 24.52 1.83
C ARG A 295 0.20 25.12 0.43
N HIS A 296 1.28 25.22 -0.34
CA HIS A 296 1.27 25.72 -1.71
C HIS A 296 1.53 24.63 -2.76
N ASP A 297 1.75 23.40 -2.32
CA ASP A 297 2.11 22.23 -3.15
C ASP A 297 0.92 21.28 -3.38
N LEU A 298 -0.31 21.77 -3.24
CA LEU A 298 -1.51 20.96 -3.35
C LEU A 298 -2.03 20.91 -4.79
N GLY A 299 -2.29 19.69 -5.28
CA GLY A 299 -3.18 19.44 -6.40
C GLY A 299 -4.64 19.33 -5.95
N ILE A 300 -5.53 19.00 -6.88
CA ILE A 300 -6.98 18.84 -6.61
C ILE A 300 -7.22 17.83 -5.47
N GLY A 301 -6.55 16.68 -5.49
CA GLY A 301 -6.67 15.68 -4.44
C GLY A 301 -6.15 16.17 -3.08
N GLY A 302 -5.11 17.01 -3.07
CA GLY A 302 -4.63 17.67 -1.85
C GLY A 302 -5.69 18.61 -1.26
N CYS A 303 -6.33 19.43 -2.10
CA CYS A 303 -7.45 20.26 -1.67
C CYS A 303 -8.63 19.43 -1.13
N TRP A 304 -8.94 18.29 -1.74
CA TRP A 304 -9.95 17.37 -1.20
C TRP A 304 -9.59 16.84 0.18
N ASN A 305 -8.33 16.52 0.45
CA ASN A 305 -7.88 16.10 1.78
C ASN A 305 -8.07 17.22 2.82
N GLU A 306 -7.64 18.44 2.50
CA GLU A 306 -7.88 19.62 3.35
C GLU A 306 -9.39 19.84 3.60
N ALA A 307 -10.23 19.60 2.59
CA ALA A 307 -11.67 19.71 2.72
C ALA A 307 -12.26 18.67 3.68
N ILE A 308 -11.88 17.39 3.55
CA ILE A 308 -12.45 16.31 4.38
C ILE A 308 -11.90 16.34 5.80
N ASP A 309 -10.67 16.78 6.01
CA ASP A 309 -10.05 16.88 7.34
C ASP A 309 -10.45 18.18 8.07
N SER A 310 -11.09 19.12 7.36
CA SER A 310 -11.64 20.33 7.94
C SER A 310 -12.69 20.03 9.02
N PRO A 311 -12.69 20.77 10.15
CA PRO A 311 -13.73 20.66 11.18
C PRO A 311 -15.12 21.06 10.67
N PHE A 312 -15.21 21.74 9.53
CA PHE A 312 -16.46 22.11 8.89
C PHE A 312 -17.05 20.99 8.02
N CYS A 313 -16.30 19.91 7.76
CA CYS A 313 -16.77 18.84 6.87
C CYS A 313 -17.81 17.94 7.53
N GLY A 314 -18.98 17.84 6.90
CA GLY A 314 -20.09 17.04 7.35
C GLY A 314 -19.93 15.54 7.14
N ARG A 315 -21.00 14.79 7.43
CA ARG A 315 -21.03 13.32 7.28
C ARG A 315 -20.81 12.86 5.82
N TYR A 316 -21.26 13.66 4.87
CA TYR A 316 -21.12 13.40 3.44
C TYR A 316 -20.43 14.55 2.73
N ALA A 317 -19.42 14.25 1.91
CA ALA A 317 -18.77 15.24 1.05
C ALA A 317 -19.24 15.03 -0.39
N VAL A 318 -19.72 16.10 -1.04
CA VAL A 318 -20.30 16.05 -2.39
C VAL A 318 -19.54 17.00 -3.28
N GLN A 319 -19.03 16.50 -4.40
CA GLN A 319 -18.26 17.30 -5.33
C GLN A 319 -19.10 18.38 -6.01
N LEU A 320 -18.49 19.55 -6.18
CA LEU A 320 -18.79 20.49 -7.25
C LEU A 320 -17.48 21.14 -7.73
N ASP A 321 -17.12 20.88 -8.97
CA ASP A 321 -15.99 21.51 -9.66
C ASP A 321 -16.31 22.99 -9.89
N SER A 322 -15.30 23.84 -9.67
CA SER A 322 -15.40 25.31 -9.68
C SER A 322 -15.82 25.96 -11.01
N ASP A 323 -15.94 25.15 -12.06
CA ASP A 323 -16.31 25.52 -13.42
C ASP A 323 -17.65 24.91 -13.89
N ASP A 324 -18.25 24.07 -13.06
CA ASP A 324 -19.45 23.31 -13.34
C ASP A 324 -20.62 23.71 -12.43
N LEU A 325 -21.80 23.10 -12.65
CA LEU A 325 -23.03 23.46 -11.93
C LEU A 325 -23.85 22.22 -11.58
N TYR A 326 -24.59 22.29 -10.47
CA TYR A 326 -25.68 21.34 -10.26
C TYR A 326 -26.83 21.59 -11.22
N ALA A 327 -27.35 20.51 -11.82
CA ALA A 327 -28.41 20.59 -12.82
C ALA A 327 -29.79 20.96 -12.23
N SER A 328 -29.97 20.82 -10.91
CA SER A 328 -31.24 21.02 -10.23
C SER A 328 -31.04 21.42 -8.76
N PRO A 329 -31.97 22.19 -8.16
CA PRO A 329 -32.02 22.44 -6.71
C PRO A 329 -32.13 21.17 -5.85
N GLN A 330 -32.47 20.01 -6.43
CA GLN A 330 -32.63 18.75 -5.72
C GLN A 330 -31.40 17.84 -5.82
N THR A 331 -30.33 18.23 -6.52
CA THR A 331 -29.16 17.37 -6.74
C THR A 331 -28.56 16.86 -5.43
N LEU A 332 -28.32 17.74 -4.46
CA LEU A 332 -27.72 17.39 -3.18
C LEU A 332 -28.63 16.44 -2.38
N GLN A 333 -29.93 16.74 -2.33
CA GLN A 333 -30.93 15.90 -1.66
C GLN A 333 -30.93 14.47 -2.22
N LYS A 334 -30.96 14.32 -3.55
CA LYS A 334 -31.00 13.02 -4.20
C LYS A 334 -29.72 12.22 -3.96
N THR A 335 -28.58 12.90 -4.04
CA THR A 335 -27.26 12.30 -3.83
C THR A 335 -27.10 11.78 -2.41
N VAL A 336 -27.41 12.60 -1.41
CA VAL A 336 -27.35 12.20 0.01
C VAL A 336 -28.41 11.15 0.36
N ASN A 337 -29.60 11.21 -0.23
CA ASN A 337 -30.61 10.16 -0.06
C ASN A 337 -30.12 8.81 -0.56
N ALA A 338 -29.38 8.76 -1.67
CA ALA A 338 -28.79 7.52 -2.16
C ALA A 338 -27.75 6.96 -1.18
N LEU A 339 -26.88 7.81 -0.62
CA LEU A 339 -25.90 7.42 0.41
C LEU A 339 -26.59 6.94 1.70
N ARG A 340 -27.65 7.61 2.15
CA ARG A 340 -28.42 7.21 3.35
C ARG A 340 -29.14 5.85 3.16
N LYS A 341 -29.73 5.63 1.98
CA LYS A 341 -30.53 4.44 1.70
C LYS A 341 -29.66 3.19 1.53
N GLY A 342 -28.59 3.28 0.73
CA GLY A 342 -27.73 2.15 0.43
C GLY A 342 -26.57 2.00 1.42
N PRO A 343 -25.92 0.83 1.49
CA PRO A 343 -24.65 0.65 2.20
C PRO A 343 -23.48 1.13 1.32
N TYR A 344 -23.57 2.34 0.78
CA TYR A 344 -22.61 2.86 -0.20
C TYR A 344 -21.58 3.74 0.50
N ALA A 345 -20.30 3.48 0.24
CA ALA A 345 -19.22 4.40 0.63
C ALA A 345 -19.12 5.60 -0.32
N MET A 346 -19.65 5.44 -1.54
CA MET A 346 -19.65 6.45 -2.58
C MET A 346 -20.89 6.31 -3.45
N VAL A 347 -21.45 7.45 -3.86
CA VAL A 347 -22.50 7.56 -4.87
C VAL A 347 -21.96 8.42 -6.01
N VAL A 348 -22.24 8.00 -7.24
CA VAL A 348 -21.81 8.71 -8.43
C VAL A 348 -23.01 8.97 -9.33
N GLY A 349 -23.16 10.22 -9.77
CA GLY A 349 -24.20 10.62 -10.70
C GLY A 349 -23.81 10.54 -12.17
N SER A 350 -24.70 11.08 -12.99
CA SER A 350 -24.48 11.41 -14.40
C SER A 350 -24.41 12.91 -14.60
N TYR A 351 -23.78 13.33 -15.69
CA TYR A 351 -23.67 14.73 -16.06
C TYR A 351 -24.01 14.98 -17.52
N THR A 352 -24.49 16.18 -17.84
CA THR A 352 -24.70 16.63 -19.21
C THR A 352 -23.57 17.56 -19.61
N LEU A 353 -22.95 17.31 -20.76
CA LEU A 353 -21.99 18.25 -21.36
C LEU A 353 -22.74 19.47 -21.90
N VAL A 354 -22.29 20.65 -21.50
CA VAL A 354 -22.86 21.92 -21.94
C VAL A 354 -21.78 22.89 -22.40
N ASN A 355 -22.11 23.83 -23.27
CA ASN A 355 -21.23 24.95 -23.60
C ASN A 355 -21.29 26.06 -22.54
N GLU A 356 -20.55 27.14 -22.74
CA GLU A 356 -20.54 28.34 -21.90
C GLU A 356 -21.94 28.94 -21.63
N ARG A 357 -22.89 28.76 -22.55
CA ARG A 357 -24.27 29.25 -22.43
C ARG A 357 -25.23 28.20 -21.85
N LEU A 358 -24.68 27.15 -21.23
CA LEU A 358 -25.42 26.02 -20.64
C LEU A 358 -26.31 25.24 -21.62
N LYS A 359 -26.06 25.34 -22.93
CA LYS A 359 -26.72 24.53 -23.93
C LYS A 359 -26.01 23.19 -24.06
N ALA A 360 -26.77 22.10 -24.08
CA ALA A 360 -26.23 20.76 -24.25
C ALA A 360 -25.44 20.64 -25.56
N ILE A 361 -24.28 19.98 -25.48
CA ILE A 361 -23.40 19.70 -26.62
C ILE A 361 -23.20 18.19 -26.75
N PRO A 362 -22.94 17.66 -27.96
CA PRO A 362 -22.66 16.24 -28.15
C PRO A 362 -21.51 15.73 -27.27
N PRO A 363 -21.57 14.47 -26.80
CA PRO A 363 -22.68 13.50 -26.93
C PRO A 363 -23.90 13.75 -26.00
N GLY A 364 -23.91 14.83 -25.21
CA GLY A 364 -25.01 15.17 -24.29
C GLY A 364 -24.82 14.55 -22.90
N LEU A 365 -25.73 13.64 -22.52
CA LEU A 365 -25.71 12.96 -21.22
C LEU A 365 -24.60 11.91 -21.17
N ILE A 366 -23.75 11.98 -20.15
CA ILE A 366 -22.75 10.98 -19.80
C ILE A 366 -23.19 10.29 -18.51
N ASP A 367 -23.61 9.03 -18.61
CA ASP A 367 -24.23 8.30 -17.51
C ASP A 367 -23.49 7.03 -17.05
N HIS A 368 -22.39 6.69 -17.72
CA HIS A 368 -21.55 5.54 -17.42
C HIS A 368 -22.33 4.24 -17.16
N ARG A 369 -23.34 3.94 -18.00
CA ARG A 369 -24.16 2.72 -17.90
C ARG A 369 -23.38 1.41 -18.04
N GLU A 370 -22.14 1.47 -18.49
CA GLU A 370 -21.21 0.34 -18.44
C GLU A 370 -20.86 -0.09 -17.01
N TRP A 371 -21.15 0.74 -16.00
CA TRP A 371 -21.12 0.32 -14.60
C TRP A 371 -22.36 -0.51 -14.25
N THR A 372 -22.15 -1.78 -13.88
CA THR A 372 -23.23 -2.64 -13.38
C THR A 372 -22.97 -3.08 -11.93
N ASN A 373 -24.02 -3.36 -11.17
CA ASN A 373 -23.88 -3.93 -9.82
C ASN A 373 -23.16 -5.30 -9.82
N ARG A 374 -23.11 -5.98 -10.96
CA ARG A 374 -22.50 -7.30 -11.10
C ARG A 374 -21.00 -7.23 -11.36
N ASN A 375 -20.52 -6.23 -12.10
CA ASN A 375 -19.13 -6.23 -12.59
C ASN A 375 -18.51 -4.84 -12.76
N GLY A 376 -19.20 -3.76 -12.39
CA GLY A 376 -18.71 -2.38 -12.53
C GLY A 376 -17.35 -2.15 -11.85
N TYR A 377 -17.12 -2.74 -10.69
CA TYR A 377 -15.86 -2.67 -9.94
C TYR A 377 -14.68 -3.40 -10.62
N ASN A 378 -14.94 -4.38 -11.48
CA ASN A 378 -13.91 -4.99 -12.34
C ASN A 378 -13.76 -4.21 -13.65
N ASN A 379 -14.88 -3.80 -14.26
CA ASN A 379 -14.88 -3.01 -15.49
C ASN A 379 -14.23 -1.63 -15.30
N LEU A 380 -14.20 -1.11 -14.08
CA LEU A 380 -13.51 0.13 -13.74
C LEU A 380 -12.03 0.11 -14.13
N LEU A 381 -11.35 -1.03 -14.03
CA LEU A 381 -9.95 -1.19 -14.46
C LEU A 381 -9.78 -1.07 -15.98
N ARG A 382 -10.85 -1.19 -16.76
CA ARG A 382 -10.83 -1.02 -18.22
C ARG A 382 -11.16 0.41 -18.64
N VAL A 383 -12.10 1.05 -17.95
CA VAL A 383 -12.62 2.37 -18.35
C VAL A 383 -11.85 3.54 -17.72
N GLY A 384 -11.96 4.72 -18.33
CA GLY A 384 -11.18 5.91 -17.99
C GLY A 384 -11.75 6.80 -16.89
N GLY A 385 -12.97 6.53 -16.38
CA GLY A 385 -13.63 7.36 -15.38
C GLY A 385 -14.90 6.70 -14.83
N ILE A 386 -15.41 7.24 -13.72
CA ILE A 386 -16.61 6.70 -13.04
C ILE A 386 -17.82 7.65 -13.14
N GLY A 387 -17.66 8.89 -13.58
CA GLY A 387 -18.74 9.89 -13.71
C GLY A 387 -18.74 10.95 -12.62
N ALA A 388 -19.73 11.85 -12.68
CA ALA A 388 -19.85 13.05 -11.85
C ALA A 388 -21.33 13.38 -11.57
N PRO A 389 -21.69 14.03 -10.44
CA PRO A 389 -20.80 14.38 -9.34
C PRO A 389 -20.52 13.14 -8.49
N ARG A 390 -19.42 13.19 -7.75
CA ARG A 390 -19.01 12.13 -6.83
C ARG A 390 -19.32 12.57 -5.41
N ALA A 391 -19.97 11.68 -4.65
CA ALA A 391 -20.30 11.91 -3.26
C ALA A 391 -19.80 10.76 -2.41
N PHE A 392 -19.31 11.10 -1.22
CA PHE A 392 -18.54 10.19 -0.38
C PHE A 392 -19.04 10.21 1.05
N ASP A 393 -19.00 9.04 1.66
CA ASP A 393 -19.02 8.88 3.11
C ASP A 393 -17.68 9.37 3.70
N THR A 394 -17.69 10.43 4.52
CA THR A 394 -16.46 11.08 4.97
C THR A 394 -15.68 10.27 6.00
N THR A 395 -16.34 9.40 6.78
CA THR A 395 -15.64 8.55 7.76
C THR A 395 -14.82 7.47 7.09
N ILE A 396 -15.29 6.97 5.94
CA ILE A 396 -14.54 6.06 5.09
C ILE A 396 -13.49 6.83 4.30
N LEU A 397 -13.87 7.96 3.69
CA LEU A 397 -12.99 8.72 2.82
C LEU A 397 -11.75 9.25 3.55
N ARG A 398 -11.87 9.72 4.80
CA ARG A 398 -10.73 10.17 5.64
C ARG A 398 -9.69 9.07 5.91
N ARG A 399 -10.09 7.80 5.90
CA ARG A 399 -9.15 6.66 6.09
C ARG A 399 -8.34 6.36 4.82
N ILE A 400 -8.85 6.78 3.67
CA ILE A 400 -8.29 6.48 2.36
C ILE A 400 -7.49 7.68 1.85
N GLY A 401 -8.08 8.87 1.92
CA GLY A 401 -7.55 10.10 1.34
C GLY A 401 -7.53 10.08 -0.19
N PHE A 402 -7.31 11.25 -0.78
CA PHE A 402 -7.00 11.41 -2.19
C PHE A 402 -5.48 11.48 -2.38
N PRO A 403 -4.93 10.92 -3.47
CA PRO A 403 -3.55 11.22 -3.84
C PRO A 403 -3.44 12.71 -4.21
N ASN A 404 -2.34 13.36 -3.80
CA ASN A 404 -2.10 14.78 -4.07
C ASN A 404 -1.70 15.03 -5.54
N VAL A 405 -2.66 14.90 -6.45
CA VAL A 405 -2.53 15.15 -7.89
C VAL A 405 -3.73 15.95 -8.39
N SER A 406 -3.63 16.50 -9.60
CA SER A 406 -4.72 17.23 -10.27
C SER A 406 -5.34 16.47 -11.44
N TYR A 407 -5.01 15.18 -11.57
CA TYR A 407 -5.63 14.28 -12.54
C TYR A 407 -5.63 12.84 -12.02
N GLY A 408 -6.79 12.19 -12.04
CA GLY A 408 -6.95 10.78 -11.66
C GLY A 408 -7.02 10.52 -10.15
N GLU A 409 -7.06 11.56 -9.32
CA GLU A 409 -7.26 11.47 -7.88
C GLU A 409 -8.61 10.82 -7.52
N ASP A 410 -9.67 11.19 -8.25
CA ASP A 410 -11.00 10.62 -8.11
C ASP A 410 -11.05 9.15 -8.53
N TYR A 411 -10.35 8.81 -9.61
CA TYR A 411 -10.23 7.46 -10.15
C TYR A 411 -9.48 6.55 -9.17
N ALA A 412 -8.41 7.05 -8.54
CA ALA A 412 -7.69 6.33 -7.49
C ALA A 412 -8.60 5.98 -6.30
N VAL A 413 -9.37 6.96 -5.81
CA VAL A 413 -10.34 6.74 -4.73
C VAL A 413 -11.44 5.77 -5.14
N ALA A 414 -11.96 5.89 -6.38
CA ALA A 414 -12.98 4.99 -6.90
C ALA A 414 -12.48 3.52 -7.00
N LEU A 415 -11.25 3.30 -7.48
CA LEU A 415 -10.64 1.96 -7.50
C LEU A 415 -10.54 1.39 -6.08
N ARG A 416 -10.02 2.19 -5.15
CA ARG A 416 -9.84 1.78 -3.75
C ARG A 416 -11.16 1.49 -3.05
N LEU A 417 -12.18 2.32 -3.24
CA LEU A 417 -13.51 2.12 -2.64
C LEU A 417 -14.23 0.94 -3.25
N SER A 418 -14.23 0.80 -4.58
CA SER A 418 -14.94 -0.27 -5.29
C SER A 418 -14.38 -1.67 -5.01
N ARG A 419 -13.17 -1.76 -4.47
CA ARG A 419 -12.59 -3.02 -3.98
C ARG A 419 -13.33 -3.59 -2.78
N GLU A 420 -13.82 -2.72 -1.90
CA GLU A 420 -14.36 -3.12 -0.58
C GLU A 420 -15.85 -2.79 -0.44
N TYR A 421 -16.32 -1.71 -1.06
CA TYR A 421 -17.67 -1.20 -0.91
C TYR A 421 -18.43 -1.17 -2.23
N ARG A 422 -19.75 -1.27 -2.14
CA ARG A 422 -20.62 -1.00 -3.30
C ARG A 422 -20.66 0.50 -3.58
N ILE A 423 -20.70 0.83 -4.87
CA ILE A 423 -20.87 2.19 -5.36
C ILE A 423 -22.31 2.38 -5.82
N GLY A 424 -22.99 3.37 -5.26
CA GLY A 424 -24.32 3.75 -5.70
C GLY A 424 -24.27 4.55 -7.00
N ARG A 425 -25.30 4.39 -7.85
CA ARG A 425 -25.40 5.08 -9.13
C ARG A 425 -26.70 5.86 -9.23
N ILE A 426 -26.61 7.08 -9.75
CA ILE A 426 -27.77 7.89 -10.14
C ILE A 426 -27.61 8.22 -11.62
N TYR A 427 -28.49 7.69 -12.48
CA TYR A 427 -28.33 7.79 -13.93
C TYR A 427 -28.96 9.03 -14.55
N GLU A 428 -29.76 9.78 -13.80
CA GLU A 428 -30.26 11.11 -14.21
C GLU A 428 -29.13 12.15 -14.15
N SER A 429 -29.23 13.17 -14.99
CA SER A 429 -28.27 14.28 -14.99
C SER A 429 -28.41 15.08 -13.69
N LEU A 430 -27.39 15.00 -12.85
CA LEU A 430 -27.30 15.76 -11.61
C LEU A 430 -26.43 17.01 -11.75
N TYR A 431 -25.71 17.11 -12.86
CA TYR A 431 -24.54 17.95 -12.99
C TYR A 431 -24.36 18.42 -14.43
N LEU A 432 -23.99 19.69 -14.62
CA LEU A 432 -23.73 20.29 -15.92
C LEU A 432 -22.23 20.51 -16.04
N CYS A 433 -21.58 19.70 -16.87
CA CYS A 433 -20.15 19.81 -17.13
C CYS A 433 -19.92 20.81 -18.27
N ARG A 434 -19.41 22.00 -17.94
CA ARG A 434 -19.22 23.11 -18.86
C ARG A 434 -17.93 22.93 -19.65
N ARG A 435 -18.01 23.11 -20.97
CA ARG A 435 -16.86 23.09 -21.89
C ARG A 435 -16.68 24.45 -22.56
N TRP A 436 -15.47 25.00 -22.49
CA TRP A 436 -15.03 26.22 -23.17
C TRP A 436 -13.59 26.10 -23.68
N THR A 437 -13.12 27.11 -24.42
CA THR A 437 -11.81 27.11 -25.12
C THR A 437 -10.59 26.95 -24.21
N ASP A 438 -10.71 27.35 -22.94
CA ASP A 438 -9.66 27.29 -21.92
C ASP A 438 -9.86 26.13 -20.91
N ASN A 439 -10.77 25.18 -21.18
CA ASN A 439 -10.89 23.99 -20.32
C ASN A 439 -9.55 23.25 -20.28
N THR A 440 -9.13 22.84 -19.09
CA THR A 440 -7.86 22.14 -18.84
C THR A 440 -7.69 20.82 -19.61
N ASP A 441 -8.77 20.24 -20.13
CA ASP A 441 -8.79 18.97 -20.87
C ASP A 441 -8.87 19.15 -22.40
N ALA A 442 -9.18 20.35 -22.91
CA ALA A 442 -9.33 20.58 -24.34
C ALA A 442 -7.96 20.88 -24.97
N GLY A 443 -7.47 20.00 -25.85
CA GLY A 443 -6.25 20.26 -26.62
C GLY A 443 -4.93 19.99 -25.88
N LEU A 444 -4.92 19.02 -24.96
CA LEU A 444 -3.68 18.55 -24.31
C LEU A 444 -2.61 18.16 -25.35
N SER A 445 -1.35 18.48 -25.05
CA SER A 445 -0.21 17.95 -25.82
C SER A 445 -0.14 16.42 -25.66
N VAL A 446 0.50 15.74 -26.62
CA VAL A 446 0.62 14.27 -26.59
C VAL A 446 1.31 13.83 -25.30
N GLU A 447 2.32 14.56 -24.84
CA GLU A 447 3.08 14.26 -23.63
C GLU A 447 2.22 14.39 -22.36
N LYS A 448 1.36 15.40 -22.30
CA LYS A 448 0.46 15.59 -21.15
C LYS A 448 -0.64 14.51 -21.13
N GLN A 449 -1.17 14.14 -22.31
CA GLN A 449 -2.09 13.02 -22.42
C GLN A 449 -1.43 11.70 -22.00
N ASN A 450 -0.23 11.42 -22.49
CA ASN A 450 0.54 10.24 -22.13
C ASN A 450 0.83 10.16 -20.63
N ARG A 451 1.25 11.27 -20.01
CA ARG A 451 1.47 11.33 -18.56
C ARG A 451 0.20 10.99 -17.76
N ASN A 452 -0.94 11.51 -18.21
CA ASN A 452 -2.24 11.25 -17.59
C ASN A 452 -2.64 9.78 -17.72
N ASP A 453 -2.45 9.19 -18.90
CA ASP A 453 -2.77 7.79 -19.18
C ASP A 453 -1.83 6.83 -18.45
N ASP A 454 -0.52 7.10 -18.43
CA ASP A 454 0.48 6.34 -17.67
C ASP A 454 0.17 6.37 -16.18
N TYR A 455 -0.21 7.52 -15.63
CA TYR A 455 -0.60 7.62 -14.24
C TYR A 455 -1.83 6.76 -13.92
N LYS A 456 -2.87 6.77 -14.77
CA LYS A 456 -4.03 5.88 -14.59
C LYS A 456 -3.67 4.41 -14.73
N ASP A 457 -2.78 4.05 -15.65
CA ASP A 457 -2.29 2.68 -15.79
C ASP A 457 -1.45 2.25 -14.58
N LYS A 458 -0.70 3.15 -13.95
CA LYS A 458 -0.02 2.89 -12.67
C LYS A 458 -1.02 2.63 -11.55
N LEU A 459 -2.08 3.45 -11.45
CA LEU A 459 -3.15 3.22 -10.47
C LEU A 459 -3.83 1.86 -10.67
N ARG A 460 -4.13 1.48 -11.92
CA ARG A 460 -4.65 0.14 -12.26
C ARG A 460 -3.67 -0.97 -11.91
N THR A 461 -2.38 -0.78 -12.18
CA THR A 461 -1.33 -1.75 -11.85
C THR A 461 -1.26 -2.00 -10.35
N ILE A 462 -1.28 -0.94 -9.55
CA ILE A 462 -1.29 -1.01 -8.07
C ILE A 462 -2.54 -1.78 -7.61
N GLU A 463 -3.70 -1.45 -8.16
CA GLU A 463 -4.95 -2.10 -7.79
C GLU A 463 -5.01 -3.58 -8.22
N ILE A 464 -4.52 -3.93 -9.42
CA ILE A 464 -4.40 -5.32 -9.88
C ILE A 464 -3.57 -6.14 -8.90
N LYS A 465 -2.40 -5.62 -8.49
CA LYS A 465 -1.53 -6.29 -7.50
C LYS A 465 -2.23 -6.46 -6.16
N ALA A 466 -2.94 -5.44 -5.68
CA ALA A 466 -3.72 -5.55 -4.44
C ALA A 466 -4.80 -6.63 -4.53
N ARG A 467 -5.53 -6.71 -5.65
CA ARG A 467 -6.56 -7.74 -5.88
C ARG A 467 -5.97 -9.14 -5.96
N GLN A 468 -4.81 -9.31 -6.61
CA GLN A 468 -4.10 -10.59 -6.65
C GLN A 468 -3.76 -11.08 -5.24
N GLN A 469 -3.20 -10.22 -4.41
CA GLN A 469 -2.87 -10.57 -3.01
C GLN A 469 -4.11 -10.97 -2.20
N ILE A 470 -5.23 -10.26 -2.36
CA ILE A 470 -6.50 -10.61 -1.69
C ILE A 470 -6.99 -11.98 -2.15
N ASN A 471 -7.07 -12.21 -3.46
CA ASN A 471 -7.58 -13.45 -4.02
C ASN A 471 -6.68 -14.65 -3.71
N GLU A 472 -5.35 -14.46 -3.68
CA GLU A 472 -4.40 -15.50 -3.25
C GLU A 472 -4.59 -15.87 -1.79
N LYS A 473 -4.83 -14.88 -0.92
CA LYS A 473 -5.15 -15.10 0.50
C LYS A 473 -6.47 -15.86 0.65
N GLU A 474 -7.53 -15.47 -0.05
CA GLU A 474 -8.83 -16.16 -0.03
C GLU A 474 -8.75 -17.60 -0.54
N LYS A 475 -8.07 -17.84 -1.68
CA LYS A 475 -7.83 -19.20 -2.19
C LYS A 475 -7.06 -20.06 -1.19
N SER A 476 -6.07 -19.48 -0.52
CA SER A 476 -5.29 -20.19 0.50
C SER A 476 -6.16 -20.61 1.69
N ILE A 477 -7.07 -19.73 2.14
CA ILE A 477 -8.04 -20.03 3.21
C ILE A 477 -9.02 -21.11 2.76
N GLN A 478 -9.59 -21.00 1.56
CA GLN A 478 -10.54 -21.99 1.03
C GLN A 478 -9.91 -23.38 0.90
N ASN A 479 -8.67 -23.47 0.39
CA ASN A 479 -7.94 -24.73 0.27
C ASN A 479 -7.66 -25.39 1.64
N ILE A 480 -7.44 -24.60 2.70
CA ILE A 480 -7.29 -25.12 4.06
C ILE A 480 -8.63 -25.70 4.56
N ASN A 481 -9.73 -24.98 4.34
CA ASN A 481 -11.07 -25.42 4.73
C ASN A 481 -11.51 -26.70 4.00
N ASP A 482 -11.25 -26.80 2.70
CA ASP A 482 -11.59 -27.97 1.88
C ASP A 482 -10.76 -29.20 2.29
N LYS A 483 -9.48 -29.02 2.64
CA LYS A 483 -8.64 -30.10 3.20
C LYS A 483 -9.16 -30.57 4.55
N ASN A 484 -9.53 -29.65 5.43
CA ASN A 484 -10.12 -29.99 6.73
C ASN A 484 -11.45 -30.74 6.59
N GLN A 485 -12.31 -30.36 5.64
CA GLN A 485 -13.54 -31.10 5.35
C GLN A 485 -13.30 -32.50 4.76
N LYS A 486 -12.27 -32.69 3.91
CA LYS A 486 -11.91 -34.02 3.40
C LYS A 486 -11.37 -34.95 4.48
N VAL A 487 -10.60 -34.44 5.44
CA VAL A 487 -10.13 -35.19 6.62
C VAL A 487 -11.31 -35.60 7.50
N TYR A 488 -12.28 -34.70 7.73
CA TYR A 488 -13.52 -35.05 8.45
C TYR A 488 -14.37 -36.10 7.72
N ARG A 489 -14.44 -36.09 6.38
CA ARG A 489 -15.17 -37.12 5.62
C ARG A 489 -14.44 -38.47 5.55
N HIS A 490 -13.10 -38.49 5.53
CA HIS A 490 -12.33 -39.74 5.59
C HIS A 490 -12.36 -40.39 6.98
N SER A 491 -12.56 -39.60 8.04
CA SER A 491 -12.77 -40.15 9.40
C SER A 491 -14.12 -40.87 9.60
N ARG A 492 -15.08 -40.72 8.67
CA ARG A 492 -16.39 -41.40 8.72
C ARG A 492 -16.53 -42.62 7.81
N ALA A 493 -15.53 -42.93 6.97
CA ALA A 493 -15.62 -44.01 5.98
C ALA A 493 -14.75 -45.24 6.28
N GLY A 494 -14.09 -45.29 7.44
CA GLY A 494 -13.25 -46.41 7.83
C GLY A 494 -13.22 -46.60 9.33
N GLY A 495 -14.21 -47.32 9.86
CA GLY A 495 -14.29 -47.70 11.27
C GLY A 495 -15.61 -48.41 11.56
N ASN A 496 -15.54 -49.72 11.78
CA ASN A 496 -16.66 -50.58 12.16
C ASN A 496 -17.42 -50.03 13.40
N PRO A 497 -18.75 -50.18 13.48
CA PRO A 497 -19.56 -49.66 14.57
C PRO A 497 -19.64 -50.68 15.70
N GLU A 498 -18.87 -50.52 16.77
CA GLU A 498 -19.17 -51.16 18.04
C GLU A 498 -19.06 -50.16 19.19
N PHE A 499 -20.09 -50.20 20.04
CA PHE A 499 -20.30 -49.47 21.30
C PHE A 499 -20.83 -48.04 21.23
N LEU A 500 -22.15 -47.96 21.11
CA LEU A 500 -22.96 -46.93 21.76
C LEU A 500 -24.02 -47.59 22.67
N ASN A 501 -24.15 -47.00 23.87
CA ASN A 501 -25.22 -47.12 24.88
C ASN A 501 -25.28 -48.36 25.79
N THR A 502 -25.05 -48.12 27.09
CA THR A 502 -26.02 -48.25 28.21
C THR A 502 -25.31 -47.68 29.46
N GLY A 503 -25.84 -46.67 30.16
CA GLY A 503 -26.91 -46.80 31.16
C GLY A 503 -26.31 -46.75 32.58
N PHE A 504 -26.54 -45.64 33.31
CA PHE A 504 -26.35 -45.49 34.77
C PHE A 504 -26.95 -46.68 35.57
N PRO A 505 -26.56 -47.03 36.84
CA PRO A 505 -26.73 -46.12 37.99
C PRO A 505 -25.97 -46.38 39.36
N VAL A 506 -26.23 -45.47 40.32
CA VAL A 506 -26.27 -45.56 41.81
C VAL A 506 -24.99 -45.46 42.70
N ALA A 507 -24.94 -44.32 43.41
CA ALA A 507 -24.68 -44.00 44.84
C ALA A 507 -23.45 -44.53 45.64
N LEU A 508 -22.76 -43.59 46.28
CA LEU A 508 -22.69 -43.47 47.76
C LEU A 508 -22.09 -42.11 48.17
N ARG A 509 -22.80 -41.37 49.04
CA ARG A 509 -22.28 -40.25 49.84
C ARG A 509 -21.86 -40.77 51.21
N LEU A 510 -20.94 -40.05 51.87
CA LEU A 510 -20.94 -39.55 53.26
C LEU A 510 -19.52 -38.97 53.57
N PRO A 511 -19.26 -38.14 54.61
CA PRO A 511 -19.97 -36.93 55.09
C PRO A 511 -19.03 -35.76 55.55
N GLY A 512 -19.59 -34.54 55.73
CA GLY A 512 -18.97 -33.39 56.44
C GLY A 512 -19.19 -32.04 55.74
N MET A 513 -20.38 -31.44 55.82
CA MET A 513 -20.73 -30.26 56.67
C MET A 513 -19.99 -28.96 56.26
N THR A 514 -20.61 -27.82 55.90
CA THR A 514 -21.99 -27.32 55.93
C THR A 514 -22.21 -26.25 54.83
N ASN A 515 -23.44 -26.14 54.34
CA ASN A 515 -23.93 -24.99 53.56
C ASN A 515 -24.45 -23.91 54.51
N GLU A 516 -24.00 -22.67 54.35
CA GLU A 516 -24.86 -21.51 54.55
C GLU A 516 -24.82 -20.66 53.28
N ALA A 517 -25.98 -20.55 52.66
CA ALA A 517 -26.28 -19.54 51.67
C ALA A 517 -26.68 -18.25 52.41
N VAL A 518 -26.37 -17.09 51.84
CA VAL A 518 -27.35 -16.06 51.43
C VAL A 518 -26.62 -14.73 51.13
N ALA A 519 -27.00 -14.15 49.98
CA ALA A 519 -26.92 -12.75 49.55
C ALA A 519 -25.98 -12.46 48.36
N ALA A 520 -26.61 -12.27 47.20
CA ALA A 520 -26.05 -11.72 45.96
C ALA A 520 -25.73 -10.20 46.12
N PRO A 521 -25.03 -9.49 45.19
CA PRO A 521 -25.34 -9.49 43.75
C PRO A 521 -24.14 -9.56 42.78
N PHE A 522 -24.48 -10.04 41.58
CA PHE A 522 -23.79 -9.92 40.29
C PHE A 522 -22.59 -8.94 40.22
N GLN A 523 -21.40 -9.49 39.94
CA GLN A 523 -20.41 -8.86 39.06
C GLN A 523 -19.88 -9.89 38.07
N THR A 524 -20.12 -9.59 36.80
CA THR A 524 -19.64 -10.28 35.60
C THR A 524 -18.12 -10.17 35.52
N ALA A 525 -17.43 -11.31 35.65
CA ALA A 525 -16.00 -11.42 35.35
C ALA A 525 -15.80 -11.94 33.92
N ASP A 526 -15.07 -11.14 33.15
CA ASP A 526 -14.54 -11.40 31.82
C ASP A 526 -13.89 -12.79 31.70
N ARG A 527 -14.46 -13.62 30.83
CA ARG A 527 -13.71 -14.69 30.15
C ARG A 527 -13.41 -14.22 28.74
N GLN A 528 -12.26 -13.55 28.56
CA GLN A 528 -11.66 -13.42 27.24
C GLN A 528 -11.24 -14.81 26.75
N THR A 529 -12.06 -15.39 25.89
CA THR A 529 -11.72 -16.53 25.06
C THR A 529 -10.65 -16.11 24.05
N VAL A 530 -9.42 -16.56 24.28
CA VAL A 530 -8.35 -16.52 23.27
C VAL A 530 -8.85 -17.30 22.05
N SER A 531 -9.16 -16.61 20.96
CA SER A 531 -9.66 -17.25 19.74
C SER A 531 -8.57 -18.13 19.15
N SER A 532 -8.97 -19.32 18.71
CA SER A 532 -8.15 -20.35 18.07
C SER A 532 -7.60 -19.96 16.67
N ALA A 533 -7.58 -18.67 16.33
CA ALA A 533 -7.16 -18.13 15.04
C ALA A 533 -5.64 -17.86 14.92
N SER A 534 -4.85 -18.00 15.99
CA SER A 534 -3.43 -17.59 16.00
C SER A 534 -2.41 -18.65 15.55
N ARG A 535 -2.85 -19.89 15.27
CA ARG A 535 -1.98 -21.00 14.86
C ARG A 535 -2.25 -21.40 13.40
N ALA A 536 -1.64 -20.69 12.46
CA ALA A 536 -1.60 -21.13 11.07
C ALA A 536 -0.49 -22.21 10.89
N PRO A 537 -0.84 -23.49 10.66
CA PRO A 537 0.13 -24.61 10.71
C PRO A 537 1.24 -24.54 9.65
N ASN A 538 1.07 -23.77 8.57
CA ASN A 538 2.06 -23.66 7.47
C ASN A 538 3.16 -22.61 7.69
N ARG A 539 3.23 -21.95 8.87
CA ARG A 539 4.26 -20.92 9.17
C ARG A 539 5.12 -21.23 10.40
N ILE A 540 4.90 -22.38 11.04
CA ILE A 540 5.72 -22.84 12.17
C ILE A 540 6.93 -23.58 11.60
N PHE A 541 8.13 -23.08 11.85
CA PHE A 541 9.36 -23.80 11.56
C PHE A 541 9.59 -24.91 12.60
N ALA A 542 9.43 -24.56 13.87
CA ALA A 542 9.54 -25.48 15.00
C ALA A 542 8.79 -24.91 16.22
N GLU A 543 8.48 -25.77 17.18
CA GLU A 543 7.97 -25.35 18.49
C GLU A 543 9.07 -25.52 19.54
N PHE A 544 9.19 -24.55 20.46
CA PHE A 544 10.09 -24.64 21.61
C PHE A 544 9.26 -24.62 22.90
N PRO A 545 8.95 -25.79 23.49
CA PRO A 545 8.12 -25.88 24.70
C PRO A 545 8.88 -25.54 26.00
N GLY A 546 10.22 -25.53 25.98
CA GLY A 546 11.06 -25.25 27.15
C GLY A 546 11.53 -26.48 27.95
N ASN A 547 11.14 -27.69 27.55
CA ASN A 547 11.48 -28.96 28.22
C ASN A 547 11.99 -30.04 27.24
N GLY A 548 12.42 -29.64 26.04
CA GLY A 548 12.95 -30.54 25.01
C GLY A 548 14.47 -30.71 25.07
N SER A 549 14.99 -31.69 24.32
CA SER A 549 16.43 -31.97 24.23
C SER A 549 17.22 -30.94 23.42
N THR A 550 16.56 -30.15 22.57
CA THR A 550 17.20 -29.12 21.73
C THR A 550 17.16 -27.77 22.43
N THR A 551 18.32 -27.13 22.60
CA THR A 551 18.40 -25.78 23.18
C THR A 551 17.85 -24.73 22.22
N LEU A 552 17.34 -23.61 22.75
CA LEU A 552 16.79 -22.54 21.92
C LEU A 552 17.84 -21.99 20.96
N SER A 553 19.10 -21.92 21.40
CA SER A 553 20.20 -21.36 20.62
C SER A 553 20.54 -22.19 19.37
N VAL A 554 20.54 -23.52 19.50
CA VAL A 554 20.71 -24.44 18.35
C VAL A 554 19.54 -24.29 17.38
N LEU A 555 18.32 -24.17 17.92
CA LEU A 555 17.12 -24.01 17.12
C LEU A 555 17.13 -22.69 16.34
N CYS A 556 17.48 -21.57 16.99
CA CYS A 556 17.60 -20.26 16.36
C CYS A 556 18.65 -20.24 15.23
N ARG A 557 19.82 -20.86 15.43
CA ARG A 557 20.84 -20.98 14.38
C ARG A 557 20.32 -21.74 13.15
N THR A 558 19.71 -22.90 13.40
CA THR A 558 19.16 -23.74 12.31
C THR A 558 18.01 -23.05 11.59
N PHE A 559 17.14 -22.38 12.34
CA PHE A 559 16.05 -21.58 11.82
C PHE A 559 16.52 -20.42 10.94
N PHE A 560 17.55 -19.68 11.37
CA PHE A 560 18.11 -18.58 10.60
C PHE A 560 18.63 -19.03 9.24
N GLU A 561 19.42 -20.12 9.21
CA GLU A 561 19.93 -20.67 7.95
C GLU A 561 18.82 -21.18 7.04
N SER A 562 17.79 -21.81 7.61
CA SER A 562 16.61 -22.24 6.86
C SER A 562 15.84 -21.06 6.25
N GLN A 563 15.65 -19.99 7.02
CA GLN A 563 14.99 -18.78 6.53
C GLN A 563 15.84 -18.04 5.51
N LYS A 564 17.17 -17.96 5.68
CA LYS A 564 18.08 -17.35 4.68
C LYS A 564 17.97 -18.07 3.33
N LYS A 565 17.75 -19.39 3.32
CA LYS A 565 17.53 -20.18 2.09
C LYS A 565 16.12 -20.04 1.51
N SER A 566 15.09 -20.01 2.35
CA SER A 566 13.68 -20.09 1.92
C SER A 566 13.00 -18.72 1.73
N TRP A 567 13.55 -17.66 2.33
CA TRP A 567 13.00 -16.30 2.30
C TRP A 567 13.97 -15.32 1.59
N PRO A 568 13.76 -15.04 0.30
CA PRO A 568 14.68 -14.22 -0.51
C PRO A 568 14.94 -12.81 0.04
N ALA A 569 13.96 -12.20 0.72
CA ALA A 569 14.13 -10.88 1.31
C ALA A 569 15.15 -10.89 2.47
N LEU A 570 15.10 -11.92 3.34
CA LEU A 570 16.11 -12.10 4.38
C LEU A 570 17.49 -12.38 3.77
N ALA A 571 17.55 -13.18 2.69
CA ALA A 571 18.80 -13.43 1.98
C ALA A 571 19.42 -12.13 1.44
N SER A 572 18.61 -11.24 0.86
CA SER A 572 19.06 -9.90 0.42
C SER A 572 19.54 -9.06 1.59
N ALA A 573 18.74 -8.98 2.65
CA ALA A 573 19.07 -8.20 3.84
C ALA A 573 20.38 -8.67 4.50
N CYS A 574 20.68 -9.98 4.49
CA CYS A 574 21.96 -10.51 4.97
C CYS A 574 23.13 -10.07 4.08
N ARG A 575 22.98 -10.09 2.75
CA ARG A 575 24.04 -9.61 1.83
C ARG A 575 24.28 -8.11 1.97
N GLU A 576 23.22 -7.33 2.15
CA GLU A 576 23.31 -5.90 2.40
C GLU A 576 24.01 -5.61 3.73
N LEU A 577 23.73 -6.40 4.77
CA LEU A 577 24.42 -6.32 6.05
C LEU A 577 25.91 -6.66 5.94
N GLU A 578 26.31 -7.61 5.10
CA GLU A 578 27.73 -7.91 4.83
C GLU A 578 28.46 -6.71 4.19
N ALA A 579 27.75 -5.84 3.47
CA ALA A 579 28.30 -4.66 2.81
C ALA A 579 28.32 -3.39 3.70
N VAL A 580 27.82 -3.47 4.94
CA VAL A 580 27.74 -2.35 5.87
C VAL A 580 29.13 -1.88 6.31
N ARG A 581 29.31 -0.55 6.39
CA ARG A 581 30.56 0.06 6.86
C ARG A 581 30.51 0.29 8.37
N GLN A 582 31.63 0.03 9.04
CA GLN A 582 31.77 0.27 10.48
C GLN A 582 33.06 0.99 10.80
N LYS A 583 33.02 1.88 11.79
CA LYS A 583 34.21 2.49 12.40
C LYS A 583 34.03 2.64 13.90
N LYS A 584 35.12 2.53 14.66
CA LYS A 584 35.14 2.86 16.08
C LYS A 584 35.42 4.35 16.25
N VAL A 585 34.67 5.00 17.12
CA VAL A 585 34.83 6.40 17.51
C VAL A 585 35.13 6.45 19.00
N SER A 586 36.19 7.16 19.38
CA SER A 586 36.54 7.37 20.79
C SER A 586 35.67 8.48 21.39
N CYS A 587 35.06 8.21 22.55
CA CYS A 587 34.30 9.17 23.35
C CYS A 587 35.07 9.54 24.64
N GLY A 588 36.40 9.40 24.62
CA GLY A 588 37.26 9.58 25.79
C GLY A 588 37.38 8.30 26.60
N THR A 589 36.44 8.06 27.54
CA THR A 589 36.51 6.93 28.49
C THR A 589 35.91 5.64 27.97
N TYR A 590 35.22 5.68 26.84
CA TYR A 590 34.64 4.52 26.16
C TYR A 590 34.67 4.72 24.64
N SER A 591 34.43 3.65 23.88
CA SER A 591 34.32 3.71 22.42
C SER A 591 32.91 3.37 21.95
N VAL A 592 32.53 3.90 20.80
CA VAL A 592 31.25 3.64 20.13
C VAL A 592 31.54 3.13 18.73
N THR A 593 30.85 2.07 18.32
CA THR A 593 30.87 1.61 16.93
C THR A 593 29.80 2.37 16.15
N LEU A 594 30.21 3.15 15.15
CA LEU A 594 29.29 3.68 14.14
C LEU A 594 29.10 2.65 13.04
N GLN A 595 27.84 2.42 12.66
CA GLN A 595 27.47 1.49 11.60
C GLN A 595 26.63 2.21 10.53
N TYR A 596 27.16 2.34 9.31
CA TYR A 596 26.40 2.83 8.17
C TYR A 596 25.53 1.73 7.56
N ASN A 597 24.23 1.77 7.84
CA ASN A 597 23.28 0.76 7.40
C ASN A 597 22.02 1.42 6.78
N PRO A 598 21.98 1.61 5.45
CA PRO A 598 20.89 2.31 4.78
C PRO A 598 19.55 1.57 4.87
N ALA A 599 19.55 0.25 5.04
CA ALA A 599 18.34 -0.56 5.21
C ALA A 599 17.53 -0.17 6.46
N ARG A 600 18.15 0.55 7.40
CA ARG A 600 17.50 1.02 8.64
C ARG A 600 16.74 2.34 8.49
N SER A 601 16.73 2.95 7.30
CA SER A 601 16.05 4.23 7.05
C SER A 601 14.58 4.22 7.42
N ILE A 602 13.86 3.14 7.09
CA ILE A 602 12.42 3.01 7.40
C ILE A 602 12.19 2.90 8.91
N SER A 603 12.98 2.08 9.62
CA SER A 603 12.81 1.89 11.07
C SER A 603 13.22 3.14 11.85
N SER A 604 14.29 3.83 11.45
CA SER A 604 14.74 5.06 12.10
C SER A 604 13.78 6.23 11.83
N GLY A 605 13.17 6.25 10.64
CA GLY A 605 12.22 7.27 10.19
C GLY A 605 10.76 7.04 10.58
N ALA A 606 10.42 5.86 11.08
CA ALA A 606 9.03 5.48 11.34
C ALA A 606 8.32 6.48 12.26
N ALA A 607 7.13 6.89 11.85
CA ALA A 607 6.22 7.67 12.68
C ALA A 607 5.64 6.75 13.77
N VAL A 608 5.77 7.18 15.03
CA VAL A 608 5.32 6.44 16.22
C VAL A 608 4.22 7.17 16.97
N ASP A 609 3.62 8.19 16.35
CA ASP A 609 2.43 8.83 16.90
C ASP A 609 1.22 7.88 16.80
N PRO A 610 0.26 7.98 17.73
CA PRO A 610 -0.90 7.09 17.77
C PRO A 610 -1.72 7.04 16.47
N GLU A 611 -1.77 8.12 15.70
CA GLU A 611 -2.52 8.13 14.44
C GLU A 611 -1.82 7.33 13.35
N SER A 612 -0.51 7.54 13.18
CA SER A 612 0.31 6.78 12.21
C SER A 612 0.31 5.29 12.53
N ILE A 613 0.33 4.93 13.82
CA ILE A 613 0.24 3.53 14.25
C ILE A 613 -1.12 2.92 13.90
N LYS A 614 -2.23 3.60 14.19
CA LYS A 614 -3.60 3.13 13.86
C LYS A 614 -3.83 2.95 12.35
N LYS A 615 -3.14 3.73 11.52
CA LYS A 615 -3.29 3.73 10.05
C LYS A 615 -2.53 2.60 9.35
N ARG A 616 -1.55 1.95 10.01
CA ARG A 616 -0.76 0.87 9.39
C ARG A 616 -1.09 -0.51 9.98
N PRO A 617 -1.18 -1.58 9.17
CA PRO A 617 -1.30 -2.93 9.70
C PRO A 617 -0.05 -3.29 10.50
N CYS A 618 -0.21 -3.80 11.73
CA CYS A 618 0.92 -4.21 12.56
C CYS A 618 1.67 -5.38 11.91
N PHE A 619 2.92 -5.14 11.50
CA PHE A 619 3.77 -6.09 10.78
C PHE A 619 4.28 -7.26 11.64
N LEU A 620 4.02 -7.26 12.95
CA LEU A 620 4.32 -8.37 13.86
C LEU A 620 3.15 -9.36 14.00
N CYS A 621 1.93 -8.93 13.67
CA CYS A 621 0.76 -9.82 13.64
C CYS A 621 0.91 -10.86 12.53
N ALA A 622 0.56 -12.11 12.85
CA ALA A 622 0.79 -13.26 11.99
C ALA A 622 0.25 -13.06 10.56
N ASP A 623 -0.89 -12.37 10.42
CA ASP A 623 -1.58 -12.09 9.15
C ASP A 623 -0.93 -11.01 8.28
N HIS A 624 -0.09 -10.16 8.86
CA HIS A 624 0.57 -9.04 8.17
C HIS A 624 2.08 -9.28 7.97
N ARG A 625 2.63 -10.34 8.56
CA ARG A 625 4.02 -10.77 8.29
C ARG A 625 4.20 -11.20 6.84
N PRO A 626 5.39 -10.98 6.24
CA PRO A 626 5.74 -11.51 4.93
C PRO A 626 5.40 -13.00 4.79
N ALA A 627 4.85 -13.40 3.66
CA ALA A 627 4.28 -14.75 3.50
C ALA A 627 5.30 -15.89 3.68
N ARG A 628 6.58 -15.63 3.35
CA ARG A 628 7.69 -16.58 3.48
C ARG A 628 8.43 -16.48 4.81
N GLN A 629 8.08 -15.52 5.66
CA GLN A 629 8.62 -15.43 7.01
C GLN A 629 7.92 -16.48 7.88
N SER A 630 8.62 -17.57 8.18
CA SER A 630 8.19 -18.54 9.20
C SER A 630 8.73 -18.12 10.56
N GLY A 631 8.38 -18.86 11.61
CA GLY A 631 8.86 -18.57 12.96
C GLY A 631 8.96 -19.79 13.84
N ILE A 632 9.73 -19.68 14.91
CA ILE A 632 9.69 -20.65 16.02
C ILE A 632 8.54 -20.25 16.94
N LEU A 633 7.64 -21.18 17.24
CA LEU A 633 6.60 -20.99 18.24
C LEU A 633 7.21 -21.20 19.64
N TYR A 634 7.55 -20.11 20.31
CA TYR A 634 8.21 -20.13 21.60
C TYR A 634 7.19 -20.19 22.74
N ARG A 635 7.23 -21.31 23.47
CA ARG A 635 6.39 -21.65 24.62
C ARG A 635 4.89 -21.38 24.41
N ASN A 636 4.38 -21.42 23.18
CA ASN A 636 3.00 -21.07 22.82
C ASN A 636 2.56 -19.64 23.18
N HIS A 637 3.50 -18.72 23.43
CA HIS A 637 3.20 -17.32 23.80
C HIS A 637 3.81 -16.32 22.82
N TYR A 638 4.92 -16.67 22.16
CA TYR A 638 5.63 -15.77 21.25
C TYR A 638 6.02 -16.46 19.94
N TRP A 639 6.24 -15.64 18.91
CA TRP A 639 6.96 -15.99 17.71
C TRP A 639 8.40 -15.51 17.81
N ILE A 640 9.38 -16.36 17.53
CA ILE A 640 10.75 -15.92 17.21
C ILE A 640 10.89 -15.87 15.69
N LEU A 641 11.23 -14.70 15.16
CA LEU A 641 11.23 -14.38 13.74
C LEU A 641 12.58 -13.80 13.33
N CYS A 642 13.09 -14.17 12.16
CA CYS A 642 14.26 -13.48 11.62
C CYS A 642 13.92 -12.01 11.36
N ASN A 643 14.74 -11.08 11.86
CA ASN A 643 14.53 -9.65 11.68
C ASN A 643 14.76 -9.29 10.20
N PRO A 644 13.79 -8.65 9.50
CA PRO A 644 13.90 -8.33 8.06
C PRO A 644 14.94 -7.25 7.75
N ALA A 645 15.34 -6.44 8.72
CA ALA A 645 16.36 -5.40 8.58
C ALA A 645 17.40 -5.56 9.71
N PRO A 646 18.21 -6.64 9.67
CA PRO A 646 19.11 -7.00 10.75
C PRO A 646 20.27 -6.00 10.88
N ILE A 647 20.70 -5.80 12.12
CA ILE A 647 21.90 -5.01 12.50
C ILE A 647 23.13 -5.93 12.69
N PHE A 648 22.87 -7.19 13.03
CA PHE A 648 23.86 -8.24 13.24
C PHE A 648 23.37 -9.53 12.56
N PRO A 649 24.27 -10.44 12.16
CA PRO A 649 23.88 -11.81 11.84
C PRO A 649 23.11 -12.45 13.01
N HIS A 650 22.19 -13.36 12.73
CA HIS A 650 21.36 -14.02 13.76
C HIS A 650 20.58 -13.04 14.66
N HIS A 651 20.07 -11.95 14.08
CA HIS A 651 19.19 -11.01 14.77
C HIS A 651 17.72 -11.42 14.58
N PHE A 652 17.01 -11.66 15.68
CA PHE A 652 15.59 -12.05 15.70
C PHE A 652 14.70 -11.03 16.40
N THR A 653 13.43 -10.99 15.98
CA THR A 653 12.33 -10.32 16.66
C THR A 653 11.47 -11.37 17.37
N ILE A 654 11.25 -11.21 18.67
CA ILE A 654 10.40 -12.08 19.48
C ILE A 654 9.07 -11.37 19.73
N ALA A 655 8.05 -11.68 18.93
CA ALA A 655 6.76 -11.00 18.96
C ALA A 655 5.69 -11.82 19.69
N SER A 656 4.91 -11.19 20.58
CA SER A 656 3.77 -11.83 21.25
C SER A 656 2.78 -12.38 20.22
N LEU A 657 2.20 -13.56 20.48
CA LEU A 657 1.13 -14.10 19.61
C LEU A 657 -0.12 -13.18 19.63
N ALA A 658 -0.41 -12.60 20.78
CA ALA A 658 -1.48 -11.63 20.96
C ALA A 658 -0.97 -10.22 20.66
N HIS A 659 -1.78 -9.42 19.96
CA HIS A 659 -1.54 -8.00 19.73
C HIS A 659 -1.79 -7.24 21.05
N LYS A 660 -0.76 -7.10 21.88
CA LYS A 660 -0.80 -6.41 23.18
C LYS A 660 0.11 -5.18 23.12
N PRO A 661 -0.17 -4.09 23.85
CA PRO A 661 0.72 -2.93 23.90
C PRO A 661 2.17 -3.29 24.27
N GLN A 662 3.13 -2.53 23.75
CA GLN A 662 4.55 -2.67 24.09
C GLN A 662 4.75 -2.19 25.53
N GLU A 663 4.72 -3.12 26.49
CA GLU A 663 4.81 -2.82 27.92
C GLU A 663 5.76 -3.78 28.67
N ILE A 664 6.76 -3.26 29.38
CA ILE A 664 7.77 -4.08 30.09
C ILE A 664 7.26 -4.64 31.42
N THR A 665 6.43 -3.88 32.15
CA THR A 665 6.01 -4.24 33.52
C THR A 665 5.26 -5.57 33.55
N SER A 666 4.34 -5.77 32.60
CA SER A 666 3.53 -6.98 32.45
C SER A 666 4.28 -8.11 31.72
N SER A 667 5.46 -7.84 31.16
CA SER A 667 6.21 -8.78 30.33
C SER A 667 7.59 -9.16 30.87
N LEU A 668 7.99 -8.64 32.03
CA LEU A 668 9.29 -8.88 32.66
C LEU A 668 9.59 -10.37 32.91
N ASP A 669 8.61 -11.14 33.38
CA ASP A 669 8.78 -12.60 33.59
C ASP A 669 9.14 -13.31 32.28
N ASN A 670 8.54 -12.87 31.17
CA ASN A 670 8.83 -13.42 29.85
C ASN A 670 10.23 -13.02 29.37
N LEU A 671 10.67 -11.77 29.63
CA LEU A 671 12.03 -11.32 29.33
C LEU A 671 13.06 -12.20 30.05
N LEU A 672 12.87 -12.44 31.35
CA LEU A 672 13.75 -13.29 32.17
C LEU A 672 13.77 -14.74 31.67
N GLN A 673 12.61 -15.29 31.31
CA GLN A 673 12.51 -16.65 30.78
C GLN A 673 13.19 -16.80 29.41
N ILE A 674 13.00 -15.83 28.52
CA ILE A 674 13.65 -15.80 27.20
C ILE A 674 15.17 -15.70 27.36
N ALA A 675 15.65 -14.82 28.25
CA ALA A 675 17.07 -14.65 28.53
C ALA A 675 17.72 -15.94 29.05
N SER A 676 16.98 -16.69 29.87
CA SER A 676 17.44 -17.99 30.38
C SER A 676 17.50 -19.04 29.28
N ASP A 677 16.42 -19.20 28.51
CA ASP A 677 16.36 -20.22 27.45
C ASP A 677 17.35 -19.96 26.31
N ALA A 678 17.69 -18.69 26.05
CA ALA A 678 18.61 -18.28 24.97
C ALA A 678 20.09 -18.23 25.38
N SER A 679 20.38 -18.41 26.67
CA SER A 679 21.75 -18.51 27.19
C SER A 679 22.46 -19.76 26.65
N PRO A 680 23.79 -19.75 26.42
CA PRO A 680 24.71 -18.61 26.56
C PRO A 680 24.89 -17.78 25.29
N ASP A 681 24.28 -18.18 24.17
CA ASP A 681 24.65 -17.66 22.84
C ASP A 681 24.04 -16.29 22.52
N TYR A 682 22.97 -15.87 23.21
CA TYR A 682 22.22 -14.67 22.89
C TYR A 682 21.95 -13.78 24.10
N THR A 683 21.77 -12.48 23.85
CA THR A 683 21.15 -11.53 24.77
C THR A 683 19.79 -11.08 24.21
N VAL A 684 18.83 -10.90 25.10
CA VAL A 684 17.51 -10.34 24.74
C VAL A 684 17.46 -8.87 25.13
N PHE A 685 16.77 -8.06 24.34
CA PHE A 685 16.56 -6.66 24.66
C PHE A 685 15.15 -6.18 24.33
N TYR A 686 14.76 -5.11 25.00
CA TYR A 686 13.48 -4.44 24.91
C TYR A 686 13.68 -2.95 24.66
N ASN A 687 12.89 -2.42 23.73
CA ASN A 687 12.75 -0.98 23.52
C ASN A 687 11.40 -0.54 24.04
N GLY A 688 11.36 0.47 24.92
CA GLY A 688 10.10 1.09 25.32
C GLY A 688 9.35 1.69 24.12
N PRO A 689 8.03 1.90 24.22
CA PRO A 689 7.18 2.32 23.10
C PRO A 689 7.65 3.61 22.43
N ALA A 690 8.21 4.56 23.20
CA ALA A 690 8.81 5.79 22.70
C ALA A 690 10.35 5.80 22.89
N CYS A 691 11.01 4.64 22.80
CA CYS A 691 12.46 4.48 22.93
C CYS A 691 13.01 3.51 21.87
N GLY A 692 12.56 3.65 20.61
CA GLY A 692 13.04 2.85 19.48
C GLY A 692 12.28 1.54 19.25
N ALA A 693 11.09 1.35 19.84
CA ALA A 693 10.20 0.24 19.49
C ALA A 693 9.70 0.39 18.04
N SER A 694 9.83 -0.66 17.25
CA SER A 694 9.40 -0.66 15.85
C SER A 694 7.88 -0.75 15.68
N ALA A 695 7.21 -1.40 16.64
CA ALA A 695 5.76 -1.55 16.78
C ALA A 695 5.38 -1.26 18.24
N PRO A 696 5.17 0.01 18.63
CA PRO A 696 4.84 0.38 20.01
C PRO A 696 3.47 -0.12 20.48
N ASP A 697 2.62 -0.57 19.56
CA ASP A 697 1.31 -1.16 19.84
C ASP A 697 1.33 -2.69 19.94
N HIS A 698 2.46 -3.36 19.68
CA HIS A 698 2.57 -4.82 19.72
C HIS A 698 3.81 -5.26 20.50
N LEU A 699 3.60 -5.94 21.64
CA LEU A 699 4.63 -6.48 22.51
C LEU A 699 5.64 -7.34 21.76
N HIS A 700 6.89 -6.89 21.77
CA HIS A 700 8.03 -7.61 21.21
C HIS A 700 9.33 -7.31 21.94
N PHE A 701 10.19 -8.33 21.93
CA PHE A 701 11.61 -8.26 22.29
C PHE A 701 12.45 -8.46 21.03
N GLN A 702 13.75 -8.28 21.15
CA GLN A 702 14.71 -8.61 20.13
C GLN A 702 15.83 -9.47 20.72
N LEU A 703 16.35 -10.39 19.92
CA LEU A 703 17.37 -11.36 20.32
C LEU A 703 18.56 -11.23 19.37
N ILE A 704 19.76 -11.06 19.92
CA ILE A 704 21.00 -10.86 19.16
C ILE A 704 22.13 -11.70 19.78
N PRO A 705 23.18 -12.05 19.02
CA PRO A 705 24.34 -12.75 19.56
C PRO A 705 24.91 -12.02 20.77
N LEU A 706 25.33 -12.77 21.78
CA LEU A 706 25.79 -12.22 23.05
C LEU A 706 27.03 -11.31 22.89
N ASP A 707 27.90 -11.64 21.94
CA ASP A 707 29.13 -10.92 21.62
C ASP A 707 28.93 -9.71 20.68
N ALA A 708 27.71 -9.51 20.16
CA ALA A 708 27.40 -8.43 19.23
C ALA A 708 27.57 -7.02 19.85
N ILE A 709 27.50 -6.91 21.18
CA ILE A 709 27.61 -5.64 21.90
C ILE A 709 28.66 -5.75 23.02
N PRO A 710 29.95 -5.49 22.70
CA PRO A 710 31.05 -5.55 23.66
C PRO A 710 30.87 -4.65 24.89
N PHE A 711 30.24 -3.49 24.71
CA PHE A 711 29.99 -2.52 25.77
C PHE A 711 29.27 -3.11 26.98
N LEU A 712 28.34 -4.06 26.79
CA LEU A 712 27.63 -4.68 27.91
C LEU A 712 28.56 -5.53 28.78
N ASN A 713 29.56 -6.18 28.17
CA ASN A 713 30.58 -6.94 28.89
C ASN A 713 31.53 -6.00 29.64
N GLU A 714 32.02 -4.96 28.94
CA GLU A 714 32.90 -3.95 29.53
C GLU A 714 32.23 -3.24 30.72
N LEU A 715 30.92 -2.98 30.63
CA LEU A 715 30.14 -2.35 31.68
C LEU A 715 30.07 -3.20 32.96
N GLU A 716 29.99 -4.52 32.85
CA GLU A 716 29.97 -5.43 34.00
C GLU A 716 31.31 -5.42 34.77
N GLU A 717 32.40 -5.06 34.10
CA GLU A 717 33.75 -4.98 34.68
C GLU A 717 34.06 -3.61 35.30
N GLN A 718 33.23 -2.59 35.03
CA GLN A 718 33.44 -1.24 35.58
C GLN A 718 33.16 -1.17 37.09
N PRO A 719 33.88 -0.29 37.82
CA PRO A 719 33.51 0.07 39.19
C PRO A 719 32.06 0.56 39.25
N ALA A 720 31.31 0.04 40.23
CA ALA A 720 29.89 0.31 40.36
C ALA A 720 29.53 0.66 41.81
N VAL A 721 28.68 1.68 41.95
CA VAL A 721 28.05 2.03 43.22
C VAL A 721 26.88 1.07 43.43
N LYS A 722 26.92 0.29 44.51
CA LYS A 722 25.83 -0.61 44.91
C LYS A 722 24.84 0.13 45.81
N ARG A 723 23.55 -0.10 45.58
CA ARG A 723 22.47 0.35 46.48
C ARG A 723 21.78 -0.81 47.16
N ALA A 724 21.78 -1.97 46.49
CA ALA A 724 21.29 -3.23 47.00
C ALA A 724 22.26 -4.35 46.64
N SER A 725 22.07 -5.53 47.25
CA SER A 725 22.79 -6.76 46.85
C SER A 725 22.66 -7.06 45.35
N SER A 726 21.52 -6.68 44.76
CA SER A 726 21.17 -6.93 43.36
C SER A 726 20.99 -5.67 42.52
N LEU A 727 21.34 -4.47 43.00
CA LEU A 727 21.16 -3.20 42.28
C LEU A 727 22.42 -2.34 42.34
N SER A 728 22.92 -1.95 41.18
CA SER A 728 24.12 -1.14 41.02
C SER A 728 24.02 -0.15 39.87
N ARG A 729 24.88 0.87 39.84
CA ARG A 729 25.09 1.77 38.71
C ARG A 729 26.59 2.04 38.53
N PRO A 730 27.07 2.37 37.32
CA PRO A 730 28.46 2.74 37.10
C PRO A 730 28.89 3.93 37.97
N GLU A 731 30.12 3.90 38.49
CA GLU A 731 30.67 4.98 39.32
C GLU A 731 31.07 6.21 38.49
N LYS A 732 31.57 5.98 37.26
CA LYS A 732 31.89 7.05 36.31
C LYS A 732 30.75 7.27 35.34
N GLY A 733 30.44 8.53 35.05
CA GLY A 733 29.47 8.90 34.03
C GLY A 733 29.89 8.41 32.64
N LEU A 734 29.05 7.59 32.01
CA LEU A 734 29.22 7.07 30.64
C LEU A 734 28.37 7.85 29.63
N ASP A 735 28.05 9.10 29.96
CA ASP A 735 27.11 9.99 29.25
C ASP A 735 25.68 9.43 29.11
N ARG A 736 25.40 8.34 29.84
CA ARG A 736 24.18 7.55 29.81
C ARG A 736 23.75 7.20 31.23
N SER A 737 22.44 7.21 31.46
CA SER A 737 21.87 6.87 32.77
C SER A 737 21.56 5.39 32.82
N ILE A 738 22.40 4.63 33.53
CA ILE A 738 22.41 3.17 33.51
C ILE A 738 22.19 2.61 34.91
N VAL A 739 21.32 1.60 35.01
CA VAL A 739 21.11 0.80 36.20
C VAL A 739 21.28 -0.67 35.85
N ILE A 740 22.00 -1.41 36.69
CA ILE A 740 22.28 -2.83 36.50
C ILE A 740 21.68 -3.60 37.67
N LEU A 741 20.80 -4.54 37.35
CA LEU A 741 20.25 -5.48 38.31
C LEU A 741 20.85 -6.87 38.12
N ARG A 742 21.28 -7.52 39.21
CA ARG A 742 21.90 -8.86 39.14
C ARG A 742 21.43 -9.75 40.29
N SER A 743 20.88 -10.92 39.98
CA SER A 743 20.53 -11.92 41.00
C SER A 743 20.46 -13.32 40.40
N LYS A 744 20.67 -14.33 41.24
CA LYS A 744 20.30 -15.73 40.95
C LYS A 744 18.82 -16.01 41.22
N ASP A 745 18.12 -15.10 41.88
CA ASP A 745 16.70 -15.19 42.15
C ASP A 745 15.92 -14.22 41.23
N PRO A 746 15.12 -14.74 40.27
CA PRO A 746 14.32 -13.90 39.38
C PRO A 746 13.22 -13.11 40.13
N GLY A 747 12.75 -13.59 41.28
CA GLY A 747 11.78 -12.89 42.13
C GLY A 747 12.35 -11.60 42.72
N ILE A 748 13.62 -11.65 43.19
CA ILE A 748 14.34 -10.46 43.66
C ILE A 748 14.50 -9.44 42.53
N LEU A 749 14.91 -9.90 41.33
CA LEU A 749 15.06 -9.01 40.17
C LEU A 749 13.75 -8.36 39.79
N LYS A 750 12.66 -9.13 39.76
CA LYS A 750 11.32 -8.61 39.48
C LYS A 750 10.92 -7.53 40.48
N ALA A 751 11.05 -7.80 41.77
CA ALA A 751 10.70 -6.84 42.81
C ALA A 751 11.51 -5.55 42.68
N HIS A 752 12.82 -5.67 42.48
CA HIS A 752 13.71 -4.50 42.34
C HIS A 752 13.42 -3.73 41.05
N PHE A 753 13.22 -4.41 39.93
CA PHE A 753 12.87 -3.75 38.66
C PHE A 753 11.53 -3.02 38.75
N GLN A 754 10.50 -3.62 39.35
CA GLN A 754 9.21 -2.97 39.55
C GLN A 754 9.31 -1.75 40.47
N ARG A 755 10.14 -1.81 41.53
CA ARG A 755 10.42 -0.65 42.38
C ARG A 755 11.13 0.46 41.61
N LEU A 756 12.08 0.12 40.74
CA LEU A 756 12.76 1.07 39.85
C LEU A 756 11.77 1.81 38.95
N LEU A 757 10.89 1.06 38.28
CA LEU A 757 9.87 1.65 37.41
C LEU A 757 8.91 2.55 38.18
N LYS A 758 8.41 2.10 39.33
CA LYS A 758 7.50 2.91 40.17
C LYS A 758 8.15 4.20 40.65
N ALA A 759 9.40 4.13 41.11
CA ALA A 759 10.15 5.30 41.52
C ALA A 759 10.36 6.27 40.36
N PHE A 760 10.68 5.74 39.17
CA PHE A 760 10.89 6.54 37.98
C PHE A 760 9.59 7.20 37.50
N GLN A 761 8.49 6.46 37.42
CA GLN A 761 7.15 7.00 37.10
C GLN A 761 6.75 8.14 38.05
N LYS A 762 6.98 7.95 39.35
CA LYS A 762 6.69 8.96 40.38
C LYS A 762 7.52 10.23 40.17
N LEU A 763 8.81 10.10 39.87
CA LEU A 763 9.70 11.24 39.64
C LEU A 763 9.37 11.98 38.34
N SER A 764 9.05 11.24 37.28
CA SER A 764 8.69 11.83 35.98
C SER A 764 7.26 12.36 35.92
N ARG A 765 6.41 12.05 36.92
CA ARG A 765 4.97 12.37 36.93
C ARG A 765 4.22 11.83 35.71
N ILE A 766 4.61 10.63 35.26
CA ILE A 766 4.03 9.96 34.09
C ILE A 766 3.15 8.81 34.59
N GLY A 767 1.93 8.70 34.04
CA GLY A 767 1.00 7.59 34.32
C GLY A 767 1.26 6.33 33.46
N ASP A 768 1.99 6.49 32.36
CA ASP A 768 2.35 5.43 31.41
C ASP A 768 3.72 4.80 31.72
N GLU A 769 4.17 3.86 30.89
CA GLU A 769 5.52 3.29 31.00
C GLU A 769 6.60 4.38 30.82
N PRO A 770 7.58 4.47 31.73
CA PRO A 770 8.63 5.47 31.62
C PRO A 770 9.57 5.15 30.45
N LEU A 771 10.23 6.17 29.91
CA LEU A 771 11.12 6.04 28.76
C LEU A 771 12.38 5.24 29.14
N LEU A 772 12.56 4.06 28.55
CA LEU A 772 13.69 3.18 28.85
C LEU A 772 14.04 2.20 27.72
N ASN A 773 15.24 1.65 27.82
CA ASN A 773 15.69 0.47 27.08
C ASN A 773 16.23 -0.57 28.06
N VAL A 774 16.00 -1.86 27.79
CA VAL A 774 16.42 -2.95 28.69
C VAL A 774 17.19 -4.00 27.91
N PHE A 775 18.30 -4.47 28.45
CA PHE A 775 18.94 -5.73 28.06
C PHE A 775 18.78 -6.73 29.19
N CYS A 776 18.65 -8.01 28.86
CA CYS A 776 18.70 -9.10 29.80
C CYS A 776 19.51 -10.28 29.24
N VAL A 777 20.38 -10.83 30.08
CA VAL A 777 21.13 -12.06 29.81
C VAL A 777 21.18 -12.91 31.07
N GLN A 778 21.24 -14.23 30.93
CA GLN A 778 21.61 -15.14 32.02
C GLN A 778 23.04 -15.65 31.83
N ARG A 779 23.88 -15.50 32.86
CA ARG A 779 25.27 -15.98 32.92
C ARG A 779 25.55 -16.59 34.28
N ASN A 780 26.15 -17.78 34.33
CA ASN A 780 26.52 -18.46 35.58
C ASN A 780 25.35 -18.52 36.60
N ASP A 781 24.18 -18.91 36.12
CA ASP A 781 22.91 -18.99 36.88
C ASP A 781 22.40 -17.66 37.47
N ALA A 782 23.00 -16.53 37.10
CA ALA A 782 22.52 -15.20 37.46
C ALA A 782 21.94 -14.49 36.25
N TRP A 783 20.78 -13.87 36.42
CA TRP A 783 20.25 -12.93 35.45
C TRP A 783 20.86 -11.55 35.70
N ILE A 784 21.17 -10.87 34.61
CA ILE A 784 21.71 -9.51 34.58
C ILE A 784 20.76 -8.69 33.72
N ILE A 785 20.19 -7.64 34.29
CA ILE A 785 19.33 -6.68 33.59
C ILE A 785 20.06 -5.34 33.54
N THR A 786 20.32 -4.84 32.34
CA THR A 786 20.89 -3.51 32.13
C THR A 786 19.80 -2.59 31.62
N VAL A 787 19.50 -1.54 32.38
CA VAL A 787 18.45 -0.56 32.09
C VAL A 787 19.08 0.77 31.72
N PHE A 788 18.79 1.26 30.52
CA PHE A 788 19.09 2.63 30.12
C PHE A 788 17.86 3.48 30.36
N LEU A 789 17.95 4.42 31.30
CA LEU A 789 16.87 5.33 31.67
C LEU A 789 16.93 6.57 30.76
N ARG A 790 15.82 6.89 30.12
CA ARG A 790 15.74 7.88 29.05
C ARG A 790 14.85 9.06 29.46
N ARG A 791 15.09 10.25 28.89
CA ARG A 791 14.20 11.42 29.01
C ARG A 791 13.59 11.86 27.68
N LYS A 792 14.15 11.43 26.55
CA LYS A 792 13.67 11.76 25.20
C LYS A 792 13.73 10.54 24.28
N HIS A 793 12.74 10.44 23.39
CA HIS A 793 12.73 9.44 22.32
C HIS A 793 13.86 9.67 21.33
N ARG A 794 13.94 10.87 20.75
CA ARG A 794 14.93 11.27 19.74
C ARG A 794 15.65 12.55 20.19
N PRO A 795 16.94 12.72 19.86
CA PRO A 795 17.66 13.96 20.12
C PRO A 795 17.09 15.10 19.26
N ASP A 796 17.26 16.34 19.68
CA ASP A 796 16.78 17.53 18.97
C ASP A 796 17.40 17.62 17.57
N ALA A 797 18.65 17.17 17.42
CA ALA A 797 19.34 17.08 16.13
C ALA A 797 18.62 16.19 15.10
N TYR A 798 17.76 15.26 15.53
CA TYR A 798 16.91 14.48 14.61
C TYR A 798 15.87 15.31 13.88
N PHE A 799 15.37 16.36 14.54
CA PHE A 799 14.31 17.24 14.05
C PHE A 799 14.84 18.52 13.41
N ALA A 800 16.16 18.77 13.45
CA ALA A 800 16.78 19.89 12.76
C ALA A 800 16.56 19.82 11.23
N GLU A 801 16.68 20.96 10.55
CA GLU A 801 16.49 21.06 9.10
C GLU A 801 17.83 21.09 8.35
N GLY A 802 17.80 20.73 7.06
CA GLY A 802 18.94 20.80 6.15
C GLY A 802 20.17 20.01 6.61
N GLU A 803 21.34 20.65 6.54
CA GLU A 803 22.63 20.06 6.88
C GLU A 803 22.80 19.77 8.37
N ASN A 804 22.07 20.47 9.25
CA ASN A 804 22.19 20.29 10.69
C ASN A 804 21.45 19.05 11.21
N ARG A 805 20.63 18.40 10.37
CA ARG A 805 19.83 17.22 10.74
C ARG A 805 20.64 15.94 10.86
N ILE A 806 20.73 15.35 12.05
CA ILE A 806 21.33 14.02 12.31
C ILE A 806 20.22 12.97 12.37
N PHE A 807 20.13 12.08 11.37
CA PHE A 807 19.03 11.13 11.25
C PHE A 807 19.24 9.86 12.10
N ILE A 808 19.32 10.03 13.42
CA ILE A 808 19.46 8.95 14.41
C ILE A 808 18.29 8.95 15.40
N SER A 809 17.72 7.78 15.63
CA SER A 809 16.64 7.55 16.60
C SER A 809 17.09 6.48 17.61
N PRO A 810 17.81 6.84 18.69
CA PRO A 810 18.50 5.87 19.55
C PRO A 810 17.55 4.86 20.20
N GLY A 811 17.74 3.56 19.91
CA GLY A 811 17.14 2.43 20.64
C GLY A 811 18.16 1.73 21.55
N ALA A 812 17.83 0.55 22.06
CA ALA A 812 18.68 -0.20 22.98
C ALA A 812 20.10 -0.45 22.43
N ILE A 813 20.22 -0.87 21.17
CA ILE A 813 21.52 -1.14 20.52
C ILE A 813 22.37 0.14 20.44
N ASP A 814 21.76 1.27 20.04
CA ASP A 814 22.44 2.56 20.00
C ASP A 814 22.91 3.01 21.38
N MET A 815 22.04 2.86 22.39
CA MET A 815 22.36 3.17 23.79
C MET A 815 23.48 2.28 24.35
N ALA A 816 23.60 1.05 23.84
CA ALA A 816 24.66 0.12 24.21
C ALA A 816 25.93 0.24 23.33
N GLY A 817 26.11 1.34 22.59
CA GLY A 817 27.40 1.67 21.98
C GLY A 817 27.58 1.20 20.54
N VAL A 818 26.53 0.72 19.86
CA VAL A 818 26.53 0.48 18.41
C VAL A 818 25.50 1.39 17.76
N VAL A 819 25.93 2.56 17.31
CA VAL A 819 25.04 3.61 16.79
C VAL A 819 24.85 3.44 15.29
N ILE A 820 23.59 3.34 14.87
CA ILE A 820 23.23 3.03 13.49
C ILE A 820 22.87 4.31 12.73
N THR A 821 23.60 4.58 11.64
CA THR A 821 23.40 5.74 10.78
C THR A 821 22.84 5.30 9.43
N PRO A 822 21.57 5.60 9.09
CA PRO A 822 21.01 5.25 7.78
C PRO A 822 21.53 6.11 6.63
N GLN A 823 22.10 7.28 6.93
CA GLN A 823 22.65 8.21 5.95
C GLN A 823 24.17 8.25 6.05
N ILE A 824 24.84 8.22 4.90
CA ILE A 824 26.31 8.22 4.85
C ILE A 824 26.89 9.52 5.42
N LYS A 825 26.22 10.65 5.23
CA LYS A 825 26.63 11.96 5.76
C LYS A 825 26.76 11.95 7.29
N ASP A 826 25.85 11.27 7.98
CA ASP A 826 25.86 11.16 9.44
C ASP A 826 26.97 10.23 9.91
N TYR A 827 27.18 9.11 9.20
CA TYR A 827 28.31 8.21 9.44
C TYR A 827 29.66 8.92 9.32
N GLU A 828 29.82 9.77 8.31
CA GLU A 828 31.08 10.46 8.03
C GLU A 828 31.36 11.54 9.08
N ARG A 829 30.36 12.35 9.44
CA ARG A 829 30.56 13.54 10.28
C ARG A 829 30.48 13.31 11.80
N LEU A 830 29.85 12.22 12.26
CA LEU A 830 29.70 11.99 13.70
C LEU A 830 31.04 11.65 14.35
N ASP A 831 31.41 12.48 15.32
CA ASP A 831 32.58 12.31 16.17
C ASP A 831 32.16 11.97 17.62
N GLY A 832 33.18 11.81 18.48
CA GLY A 832 32.97 11.44 19.88
C GLY A 832 32.13 12.46 20.64
N ASP A 833 32.35 13.75 20.45
CA ASP A 833 31.65 14.79 21.19
C ASP A 833 30.18 14.91 20.77
N ALA A 834 29.89 14.78 19.47
CA ALA A 834 28.51 14.72 18.97
C ALA A 834 27.75 13.51 19.55
N LEU A 835 28.39 12.34 19.61
CA LEU A 835 27.80 11.13 20.19
C LEU A 835 27.54 11.28 21.69
N ARG A 836 28.49 11.83 22.45
CA ARG A 836 28.33 12.11 23.89
C ARG A 836 27.19 13.09 24.12
N LYS A 837 27.06 14.13 23.29
CA LYS A 837 25.95 15.08 23.36
C LYS A 837 24.61 14.38 23.13
N ILE A 838 24.50 13.54 22.10
CA ILE A 838 23.27 12.77 21.84
C ILE A 838 22.91 11.89 23.05
N TYR A 839 23.88 11.16 23.61
CA TYR A 839 23.63 10.31 24.77
C TYR A 839 23.15 11.07 26.00
N ARG A 840 23.81 12.19 26.35
CA ARG A 840 23.37 13.05 27.46
C ARG A 840 22.00 13.64 27.20
N GLU A 841 21.69 13.99 25.96
CA GLU A 841 20.41 14.59 25.61
C GLU A 841 19.24 13.60 25.81
N VAL A 842 19.43 12.35 25.43
CA VAL A 842 18.37 11.34 25.51
C VAL A 842 18.30 10.59 26.84
N SER A 843 19.34 10.67 27.67
CA SER A 843 19.42 10.05 29.01
C SER A 843 18.93 10.98 30.11
N LEU A 844 18.50 10.44 31.25
CA LEU A 844 18.23 11.26 32.44
C LEU A 844 19.45 12.10 32.81
N ASP A 845 19.26 13.33 33.27
CA ASP A 845 20.33 14.11 33.89
C ASP A 845 20.76 13.52 35.25
N GLU A 846 21.94 13.92 35.71
CA GLU A 846 22.58 13.40 36.91
C GLU A 846 21.77 13.68 38.17
N GLU A 847 21.15 14.86 38.27
CA GLU A 847 20.28 15.22 39.39
C GLU A 847 19.05 14.30 39.48
N THR A 848 18.36 14.08 38.36
CA THR A 848 17.22 13.16 38.30
C THR A 848 17.65 11.73 38.61
N MET A 849 18.82 11.31 38.10
CA MET A 849 19.37 9.98 38.37
C MET A 849 19.71 9.81 39.85
N ASP A 850 20.29 10.81 40.50
CA ASP A 850 20.60 10.80 41.93
C ASP A 850 19.34 10.80 42.79
N ASN A 851 18.32 11.56 42.40
CA ASN A 851 17.01 11.54 43.07
C ASN A 851 16.35 10.16 42.97
N LEU A 852 16.38 9.54 41.78
CA LEU A 852 15.91 8.17 41.57
C LEU A 852 16.69 7.17 42.43
N TRP A 853 18.02 7.34 42.49
CA TRP A 853 18.90 6.50 43.30
C TRP A 853 18.62 6.63 44.80
N ARG A 854 18.31 7.85 45.28
CA ARG A 854 17.94 8.12 46.67
C ARG A 854 16.58 7.53 47.04
N CYS A 855 15.60 7.56 46.14
CA CYS A 855 14.28 6.97 46.34
C CYS A 855 14.30 5.43 46.48
N PHE A 856 15.42 4.79 46.15
CA PHE A 856 15.60 3.36 46.33
C PHE A 856 16.12 3.05 47.74
N HIS A 857 15.35 2.28 48.51
CA HIS A 857 15.76 1.73 49.81
C HIS A 857 15.67 0.20 49.75
N ASP A 858 16.66 -0.48 50.33
CA ASP A 858 16.59 -1.91 50.63
C ASP A 858 15.62 -2.09 51.80
N GLN A 859 14.35 -2.32 51.46
CA GLN A 859 13.41 -3.01 52.34
C GLN A 859 13.14 -4.39 51.78
#